data_AF-A0A067JDE0-F1
#
_entry.id   AF-A0A067JDE0-F1
#
_cell.length_a   1.000
_cell.length_b   1.000
_cell.length_c   1.000
_cell.angle_alpha   90.00
_cell.angle_beta   90.00
_cell.angle_gamma   90.00
#
_symmetry.space_group_name_H-M   'P 1'
#
loop_
_entity.id
_entity.type
_entity.pdbx_description
1 polymer ?
#
loop_
_entity_poly.entity_id
_entity_poly.type
_entity_poly.pdbx_seq_one_letter_code
_entity_poly.pdbx_strand_id
1 'polypeptide(L)'
;MEFQKRKAATLSSLRSSETDKSPKGTLDTPIIPLLNSLNSHPSYYTTSSCSGRISILSQPKSTQIASNKKKARGGSWLFISHDPANPDSVISLLFSSEPPTQSSELVFRFEPLIVAVECRDIEAAQFLVSLAISCGFRESGITSANSKRVIVGIRCSIRMEVPLGDTDNLLVSPEYVRFLVEVANEKMEANRKRTQGFFMALTGNGFVDSAVLENVDHNSSDDAQDGDADNLERADGDANIGRVGVSGCSLSIVKMVIVGEPLEKLFLWGHSTCTLDHKKSKDILVFGGFGGIGRHARRNDSLLLDPLNGTLKAINAVGGPSPRLGHTASLVGEFLFVIGGRSDPLNILNDVWVLNTVSNEWRLSECSGIIFPPRHRHAAAVIGSNIYVFGGLNNDSISSSLYVLNAGNLQWKEALVGGQQPCARHSHSMVAYGSKLFMFGGYSGEKPLGDLYSFNVQTHIWIKEKTSGESPHARFSHSMFIYNNFLGVIGGCPVSQHSQELALLDLRIHKWKHVTLDYIGKELLVRSTANIVGDDLVMIGGGAACYAFGTKFSEPLKISLLPLMSLDDKILSVETEKKHVTVHHDGLKGEKNVDVQDPNLSGAYNFEAKQRQSVASCWVLQLEKKYAKLGKDILKKFGWLDLARKVHLQSNELHICFPITKQFFDVFSKMVHQHGDAVAGQNFIPREGVLLDEFSCSTALNLLKEFDAVILVDEAAEVRKTAKSPLQMMKEVVASLIKCKGLSEELLDQLPTRWERLGDVVVLPATSFKDPSWDLIGDELWPTIAKLLSSNRLARKGRVAPTGTRDSTLEILVGDNGWVDHRENGIIYSFDAAKCMFSWGNLSEKLRMAHLDCEDEVVVDLFAGIGYFVLPFLVRARAKLVYACEWNPHAVEALKRNLEANSVSDRCVVLEGDNRIVAPRGVANRVCLGLLPSSEDSWVTAVRALRSNGGMLHVHGNVKDSEEGSWTEHVLKSINEISTSEGHNWEVTIEHLERVKWYAPHIRHLVADVRCREILK
;
A
#
# COMPACT_ATOMS: atom_id res chain seq x y z
N MET A 1 -24.98 -17.72 -11.68
CA MET A 1 -26.40 -18.09 -11.49
C MET A 1 -27.03 -17.39 -10.28
N GLU A 2 -26.37 -17.38 -9.13
CA GLU A 2 -26.91 -16.77 -7.91
C GLU A 2 -27.19 -15.25 -7.98
N PHE A 3 -26.28 -14.44 -8.54
CA PHE A 3 -26.47 -12.98 -8.66
C PHE A 3 -27.68 -12.61 -9.52
N GLN A 4 -27.85 -13.24 -10.70
CA GLN A 4 -28.99 -12.96 -11.59
C GLN A 4 -30.33 -13.35 -10.97
N LYS A 5 -30.37 -14.48 -10.23
CA LYS A 5 -31.57 -14.86 -9.45
C LYS A 5 -31.91 -13.83 -8.39
N ARG A 6 -30.92 -13.30 -7.65
CA ARG A 6 -31.14 -12.25 -6.64
C ARG A 6 -31.54 -10.92 -7.25
N LYS A 7 -30.89 -10.52 -8.35
CA LYS A 7 -31.23 -9.33 -9.13
C LYS A 7 -32.67 -9.40 -9.63
N ALA A 8 -33.06 -10.50 -10.27
CA ALA A 8 -34.42 -10.71 -10.74
C ALA A 8 -35.43 -10.64 -9.58
N ALA A 9 -35.16 -11.33 -8.46
CA ALA A 9 -36.03 -11.28 -7.28
C ALA A 9 -36.16 -9.85 -6.69
N THR A 10 -35.07 -9.09 -6.61
CA THR A 10 -35.09 -7.71 -6.10
C THR A 10 -35.81 -6.75 -7.06
N LEU A 11 -35.60 -6.87 -8.37
CA LEU A 11 -36.28 -6.03 -9.36
C LEU A 11 -37.78 -6.38 -9.48
N SER A 12 -38.17 -7.65 -9.34
CA SER A 12 -39.58 -8.03 -9.27
C SER A 12 -40.27 -7.48 -8.03
N SER A 13 -39.56 -7.43 -6.88
CA SER A 13 -40.06 -6.79 -5.65
C SER A 13 -40.16 -5.27 -5.77
N LEU A 14 -39.35 -4.62 -6.62
CA LEU A 14 -39.44 -3.17 -6.88
C LEU A 14 -40.58 -2.82 -7.85
N ARG A 15 -41.12 -3.82 -8.58
CA ARG A 15 -42.22 -3.67 -9.54
C ARG A 15 -43.56 -4.20 -9.00
N SER A 16 -43.57 -4.80 -7.81
CA SER A 16 -44.81 -5.24 -7.17
C SER A 16 -45.60 -4.04 -6.63
N SER A 17 -46.91 -4.22 -6.44
CA SER A 17 -47.79 -3.23 -5.82
C SER A 17 -47.63 -3.14 -4.28
N GLU A 18 -46.63 -3.82 -3.71
CA GLU A 18 -46.35 -3.80 -2.28
C GLU A 18 -45.55 -2.55 -1.90
N THR A 19 -45.84 -1.98 -0.73
CA THR A 19 -45.19 -0.75 -0.25
C THR A 19 -43.70 -0.97 0.05
N ASP A 20 -42.86 0.01 -0.30
CA ASP A 20 -41.43 -0.05 -0.04
C ASP A 20 -41.14 -0.21 1.46
N LYS A 21 -40.07 -0.94 1.80
CA LYS A 21 -39.72 -1.25 3.21
C LYS A 21 -39.17 -0.06 3.98
N SER A 22 -38.95 1.09 3.33
CA SER A 22 -38.63 2.33 4.03
C SER A 22 -39.84 2.83 4.82
N PRO A 23 -39.62 3.60 5.91
CA PRO A 23 -40.72 4.24 6.65
C PRO A 23 -41.60 5.16 5.78
N LYS A 24 -41.09 5.64 4.64
CA LYS A 24 -41.80 6.49 3.68
C LYS A 24 -42.71 5.68 2.73
N GLY A 25 -42.49 4.38 2.60
CA GLY A 25 -43.29 3.47 1.76
C GLY A 25 -43.15 3.69 0.24
N THR A 26 -42.31 4.63 -0.21
CA THR A 26 -42.10 5.00 -1.62
C THR A 26 -40.64 5.38 -1.89
N LEU A 27 -40.17 5.18 -3.13
CA LEU A 27 -38.84 5.62 -3.57
C LEU A 27 -38.76 7.15 -3.67
N ASP A 28 -37.57 7.70 -3.42
CA ASP A 28 -37.32 9.13 -3.53
C ASP A 28 -37.26 9.58 -5.01
N THR A 29 -38.27 10.33 -5.46
CA THR A 29 -38.41 10.83 -6.83
C THR A 29 -37.13 11.42 -7.43
N PRO A 30 -36.33 12.25 -6.72
CA PRO A 30 -35.16 12.90 -7.30
C PRO A 30 -34.03 11.96 -7.75
N ILE A 31 -34.00 10.71 -7.28
CA ILE A 31 -32.95 9.74 -7.63
C ILE A 31 -33.45 8.59 -8.47
N ILE A 32 -34.73 8.55 -8.84
CA ILE A 32 -35.30 7.51 -9.71
C ILE A 32 -34.50 7.32 -11.01
N PRO A 33 -34.10 8.38 -11.75
CA PRO A 33 -33.30 8.20 -12.97
C PRO A 33 -31.96 7.51 -12.69
N LEU A 34 -31.30 7.86 -11.59
CA LEU A 34 -30.06 7.25 -11.14
C LEU A 34 -30.25 5.76 -10.80
N LEU A 35 -31.30 5.44 -10.04
CA LEU A 35 -31.60 4.06 -9.66
C LEU A 35 -31.96 3.20 -10.88
N ASN A 36 -32.76 3.73 -11.81
CA ASN A 36 -33.12 3.03 -13.04
C ASN A 36 -31.91 2.75 -13.92
N SER A 37 -31.01 3.74 -14.06
CA SER A 37 -29.77 3.59 -14.81
C SER A 37 -28.89 2.48 -14.19
N LEU A 38 -28.71 2.48 -12.86
CA LEU A 38 -27.99 1.41 -12.15
C LEU A 38 -28.68 0.04 -12.31
N ASN A 39 -30.00 -0.03 -12.15
CA ASN A 39 -30.76 -1.28 -12.14
C ASN A 39 -30.90 -1.92 -13.53
N SER A 40 -30.97 -1.10 -14.58
CA SER A 40 -30.99 -1.56 -15.97
C SER A 40 -29.68 -2.24 -16.37
N HIS A 41 -28.55 -1.80 -15.78
CA HIS A 41 -27.24 -2.34 -16.12
C HIS A 41 -27.06 -3.78 -15.60
N PRO A 42 -26.68 -4.76 -16.44
CA PRO A 42 -26.69 -6.20 -16.10
C PRO A 42 -25.80 -6.61 -14.92
N SER A 43 -24.82 -5.78 -14.57
CA SER A 43 -23.88 -6.03 -13.46
C SER A 43 -24.24 -5.38 -12.12
N TYR A 44 -25.33 -4.62 -12.05
CA TYR A 44 -25.70 -3.88 -10.83
C TYR A 44 -27.18 -4.03 -10.52
N TYR A 45 -27.51 -3.99 -9.23
CA TYR A 45 -28.84 -3.61 -8.77
C TYR A 45 -28.78 -2.99 -7.38
N THR A 46 -29.68 -2.05 -7.11
CA THR A 46 -29.74 -1.31 -5.86
C THR A 46 -30.47 -2.13 -4.81
N THR A 47 -29.86 -2.31 -3.64
CA THR A 47 -30.46 -3.05 -2.52
C THR A 47 -31.09 -2.14 -1.48
N SER A 48 -30.67 -0.87 -1.43
CA SER A 48 -31.27 0.19 -0.60
C SER A 48 -30.79 1.56 -1.07
N SER A 49 -31.62 2.60 -0.96
CA SER A 49 -31.25 3.96 -1.37
C SER A 49 -31.94 5.03 -0.52
N CYS A 50 -31.30 6.20 -0.40
CA CYS A 50 -31.87 7.43 0.13
C CYS A 50 -31.29 8.61 -0.65
N SER A 51 -32.14 9.53 -1.13
CA SER A 51 -31.72 10.74 -1.87
C SER A 51 -30.86 11.71 -1.06
N GLY A 52 -30.86 11.55 0.26
CA GLY A 52 -30.44 12.54 1.23
C GLY A 52 -31.66 13.14 1.94
N ARG A 53 -31.51 13.52 3.21
CA ARG A 53 -32.60 13.99 4.06
C ARG A 53 -32.15 15.01 5.10
N ILE A 54 -33.08 15.87 5.48
CA ILE A 54 -33.04 16.68 6.70
C ILE A 54 -33.91 15.99 7.74
N SER A 55 -33.42 15.81 8.96
CA SER A 55 -34.20 15.17 10.01
C SER A 55 -33.91 15.72 11.40
N ILE A 56 -34.87 15.61 12.30
CA ILE A 56 -34.68 15.80 13.73
C ILE A 56 -34.92 14.44 14.40
N LEU A 57 -33.88 13.91 15.03
CA LEU A 57 -33.92 12.63 15.72
C LEU A 57 -34.12 12.86 17.21
N SER A 58 -35.08 12.15 17.80
CA SER A 58 -35.33 12.07 19.23
C SER A 58 -34.72 10.78 19.79
N GLN A 59 -33.80 10.91 20.74
CA GLN A 59 -33.09 9.80 21.36
C GLN A 59 -33.47 9.67 22.85
N PRO A 60 -33.80 8.47 23.35
CA PRO A 60 -34.12 8.28 24.76
C PRO A 60 -32.92 8.57 25.65
N LYS A 61 -33.09 9.38 26.72
CA LYS A 61 -32.07 9.59 27.74
C LYS A 61 -31.77 8.26 28.45
N SER A 62 -30.53 7.81 28.39
CA SER A 62 -30.10 6.50 28.92
C SER A 62 -30.38 6.38 30.42
N THR A 63 -31.47 5.72 30.78
CA THR A 63 -31.69 5.19 32.13
C THR A 63 -32.11 3.72 32.03
N GLN A 64 -31.41 2.89 32.81
CA GLN A 64 -31.65 1.47 33.12
C GLN A 64 -31.01 0.35 32.27
N ILE A 65 -30.57 -0.63 33.06
CA ILE A 65 -29.83 -1.87 32.80
C ILE A 65 -30.75 -2.89 32.13
N ALA A 66 -30.40 -3.46 30.97
CA ALA A 66 -30.90 -4.78 30.56
C ALA A 66 -30.12 -5.41 29.38
N SER A 67 -29.62 -6.61 29.68
CA SER A 67 -29.50 -7.86 28.91
C SER A 67 -28.80 -7.97 27.54
N ASN A 68 -27.99 -9.03 27.48
CA ASN A 68 -27.27 -9.57 26.35
C ASN A 68 -28.14 -9.75 25.09
N LYS A 69 -28.04 -8.81 24.16
CA LYS A 69 -28.08 -9.00 22.69
C LYS A 69 -27.78 -7.66 22.02
N LYS A 70 -26.66 -7.58 21.28
CA LYS A 70 -26.30 -6.41 20.47
C LYS A 70 -27.30 -6.23 19.31
N LYS A 71 -28.39 -5.49 19.52
CA LYS A 71 -29.13 -4.74 18.49
C LYS A 71 -29.14 -3.27 18.91
N ALA A 72 -28.89 -2.35 17.98
CA ALA A 72 -28.82 -0.91 18.23
C ALA A 72 -30.13 -0.40 18.87
N ARG A 73 -30.03 0.36 19.96
CA ARG A 73 -31.16 1.04 20.62
C ARG A 73 -31.68 2.15 19.66
N GLY A 74 -32.96 2.11 19.29
CA GLY A 74 -33.56 3.00 18.28
C GLY A 74 -34.09 4.31 18.87
N GLY A 75 -33.82 5.43 18.21
CA GLY A 75 -34.52 6.72 18.40
C GLY A 75 -35.61 6.92 17.34
N SER A 76 -36.54 7.85 17.55
CA SER A 76 -37.65 8.16 16.63
C SER A 76 -37.41 9.49 15.88
N TRP A 77 -37.89 9.59 14.64
CA TRP A 77 -37.84 10.85 13.89
C TRP A 77 -39.00 11.76 14.31
N LEU A 78 -38.69 12.96 14.81
CA LEU A 78 -39.68 14.02 14.99
C LEU A 78 -39.94 14.76 13.70
N PHE A 79 -38.89 14.95 12.90
CA PHE A 79 -38.97 15.57 11.58
C PHE A 79 -38.15 14.77 10.58
N ILE A 80 -38.66 14.63 9.36
CA ILE A 80 -37.90 14.12 8.23
C ILE A 80 -38.41 14.77 6.94
N SER A 81 -37.48 15.23 6.10
CA SER A 81 -37.76 15.72 4.76
C SER A 81 -36.69 15.23 3.79
N HIS A 82 -37.12 14.77 2.62
CA HIS A 82 -36.24 14.42 1.49
C HIS A 82 -36.15 15.56 0.45
N ASP A 83 -36.89 16.64 0.70
CA ASP A 83 -36.92 17.88 -0.07
C ASP A 83 -36.46 19.06 0.81
N PRO A 84 -36.13 20.22 0.23
CA PRO A 84 -35.87 21.45 1.00
C PRO A 84 -36.90 21.68 2.10
N ALA A 85 -36.43 21.71 3.34
CA ALA A 85 -37.29 21.85 4.51
C ALA A 85 -37.71 23.32 4.64
N ASN A 86 -38.98 23.56 4.94
CA ASN A 86 -39.47 24.89 5.29
C ASN A 86 -39.06 25.21 6.74
N PRO A 87 -38.29 26.28 6.98
CA PRO A 87 -37.87 26.66 8.34
C PRO A 87 -39.03 26.87 9.31
N ASP A 88 -40.13 27.46 8.86
CA ASP A 88 -41.28 27.80 9.72
C ASP A 88 -42.00 26.56 10.24
N SER A 89 -42.07 25.51 9.41
CA SER A 89 -42.66 24.23 9.80
C SER A 89 -41.81 23.50 10.84
N VAL A 90 -40.48 23.58 10.71
CA VAL A 90 -39.56 22.97 11.67
C VAL A 90 -39.57 23.72 13.01
N ILE A 91 -39.63 25.05 12.98
CA ILE A 91 -39.75 25.87 14.19
C ILE A 91 -41.08 25.60 14.89
N SER A 92 -42.19 25.59 14.14
CA SER A 92 -43.51 25.33 14.71
C SER A 92 -43.59 23.96 15.38
N LEU A 93 -42.87 22.96 14.86
CA LEU A 93 -42.76 21.61 15.44
C LEU A 93 -41.92 21.57 16.72
N LEU A 94 -40.82 22.31 16.78
CA LEU A 94 -39.91 22.28 17.94
C LEU A 94 -40.40 23.13 19.11
N PHE A 95 -41.12 24.23 18.82
CA PHE A 95 -41.57 25.19 19.82
C PHE A 95 -43.10 25.17 20.02
N SER A 96 -43.76 24.05 19.72
CA SER A 96 -45.21 23.86 19.95
C SER A 96 -45.54 23.71 21.44
N SER A 97 -46.72 24.15 21.85
CA SER A 97 -47.15 24.26 23.25
C SER A 97 -47.59 22.95 23.92
N GLU A 98 -47.48 21.80 23.27
CA GLU A 98 -47.95 20.52 23.84
C GLU A 98 -46.83 19.78 24.57
N PRO A 99 -47.02 19.42 25.86
CA PRO A 99 -45.97 18.80 26.65
C PRO A 99 -45.70 17.35 26.19
N PRO A 100 -44.44 16.98 25.93
CA PRO A 100 -44.09 15.63 25.51
C PRO A 100 -44.21 14.63 26.67
N THR A 101 -44.58 13.38 26.34
CA THR A 101 -44.82 12.30 27.32
C THR A 101 -43.54 11.66 27.88
N GLN A 102 -42.37 11.90 27.27
CA GLN A 102 -41.06 11.38 27.71
C GLN A 102 -39.90 12.28 27.26
N SER A 103 -39.01 12.64 28.20
CA SER A 103 -37.82 13.49 27.96
C SER A 103 -36.79 12.79 27.05
N SER A 104 -36.52 13.37 25.89
CA SER A 104 -35.61 12.80 24.89
C SER A 104 -34.65 13.85 24.32
N GLU A 105 -33.42 13.46 24.02
CA GLU A 105 -32.41 14.32 23.40
C GLU A 105 -32.71 14.54 21.91
N LEU A 106 -32.60 15.78 21.45
CA LEU A 106 -32.95 16.19 20.10
C LEU A 106 -31.71 16.57 19.29
N VAL A 107 -31.59 15.99 18.09
CA VAL A 107 -30.46 16.23 17.19
C VAL A 107 -30.95 16.57 15.78
N PHE A 108 -30.59 17.75 15.28
CA PHE A 108 -30.85 18.18 13.91
C PHE A 108 -29.76 17.64 12.98
N ARG A 109 -30.15 17.00 11.87
CA ARG A 109 -29.21 16.31 10.97
C ARG A 109 -29.52 16.60 9.51
N PHE A 110 -28.45 16.75 8.73
CA PHE A 110 -28.48 16.57 7.28
C PHE A 110 -27.64 15.34 6.93
N GLU A 111 -28.27 14.36 6.29
CA GLU A 111 -27.63 13.15 5.82
C GLU A 111 -27.68 13.13 4.28
N PRO A 112 -26.54 12.97 3.58
CA PRO A 112 -26.50 13.05 2.12
C PRO A 112 -26.94 11.74 1.47
N LEU A 113 -26.86 11.70 0.12
CA LEU A 113 -27.18 10.50 -0.67
C LEU A 113 -26.42 9.27 -0.15
N ILE A 114 -27.16 8.18 0.07
CA ILE A 114 -26.58 6.86 0.32
C ILE A 114 -27.29 5.85 -0.58
N VAL A 115 -26.52 5.14 -1.41
CA VAL A 115 -27.02 4.03 -2.21
C VAL A 115 -26.19 2.79 -1.92
N ALA A 116 -26.84 1.67 -1.61
CA ALA A 116 -26.19 0.37 -1.58
C ALA A 116 -26.51 -0.37 -2.88
N VAL A 117 -25.46 -0.80 -3.56
CA VAL A 117 -25.55 -1.47 -4.86
C VAL A 117 -24.91 -2.84 -4.72
N GLU A 118 -25.68 -3.90 -4.90
CA GLU A 118 -25.10 -5.23 -5.07
C GLU A 118 -24.55 -5.30 -6.50
N CYS A 119 -23.25 -5.55 -6.56
CA CYS A 119 -22.50 -5.67 -7.79
C CYS A 119 -22.32 -7.16 -8.10
N ARG A 120 -22.29 -7.48 -9.39
CA ARG A 120 -22.12 -8.84 -9.88
C ARG A 120 -20.85 -9.50 -9.35
N ASP A 121 -19.78 -8.72 -9.30
CA ASP A 121 -18.44 -9.13 -8.91
C ASP A 121 -17.64 -7.94 -8.36
N ILE A 122 -16.43 -8.22 -7.86
CA ILE A 122 -15.54 -7.22 -7.25
C ILE A 122 -15.15 -6.16 -8.26
N GLU A 123 -15.10 -6.50 -9.54
CA GLU A 123 -14.70 -5.51 -10.52
C GLU A 123 -15.82 -4.54 -10.88
N ALA A 124 -17.03 -5.02 -11.11
CA ALA A 124 -18.20 -4.15 -11.22
C ALA A 124 -18.25 -3.19 -10.02
N ALA A 125 -17.97 -3.70 -8.82
CA ALA A 125 -17.85 -2.88 -7.63
C ALA A 125 -16.70 -1.84 -7.68
N GLN A 126 -15.50 -2.23 -8.13
CA GLN A 126 -14.36 -1.31 -8.28
C GLN A 126 -14.60 -0.21 -9.32
N PHE A 127 -15.25 -0.54 -10.43
CA PHE A 127 -15.66 0.42 -11.45
C PHE A 127 -16.65 1.43 -10.87
N LEU A 128 -17.74 0.93 -10.25
CA LEU A 128 -18.78 1.79 -9.70
C LEU A 128 -18.25 2.70 -8.58
N VAL A 129 -17.35 2.18 -7.73
CA VAL A 129 -16.66 2.97 -6.70
C VAL A 129 -15.77 4.06 -7.32
N SER A 130 -14.97 3.71 -8.34
CA SER A 130 -14.07 4.67 -9.00
C SER A 130 -14.84 5.80 -9.68
N LEU A 131 -15.93 5.45 -10.37
CA LEU A 131 -16.82 6.40 -11.01
C LEU A 131 -17.49 7.32 -9.97
N ALA A 132 -18.05 6.74 -8.90
CA ALA A 132 -18.65 7.51 -7.80
C ALA A 132 -17.65 8.48 -7.15
N ILE A 133 -16.41 8.04 -6.88
CA ILE A 133 -15.34 8.87 -6.31
C ILE A 133 -14.99 10.03 -7.25
N SER A 134 -14.90 9.78 -8.56
CA SER A 134 -14.61 10.82 -9.56
C SER A 134 -15.69 11.91 -9.59
N CYS A 135 -16.94 11.55 -9.30
CA CYS A 135 -18.08 12.47 -9.21
C CYS A 135 -18.25 13.09 -7.81
N GLY A 136 -17.28 12.92 -6.90
CA GLY A 136 -17.29 13.55 -5.58
C GLY A 136 -17.90 12.72 -4.44
N PHE A 137 -18.32 11.48 -4.69
CA PHE A 137 -18.73 10.53 -3.66
C PHE A 137 -17.51 9.82 -3.05
N ARG A 138 -16.64 10.60 -2.39
CA ARG A 138 -15.31 10.18 -1.91
C ARG A 138 -15.31 9.17 -0.76
N GLU A 139 -16.45 8.97 -0.10
CA GLU A 139 -16.62 7.95 0.94
C GLU A 139 -17.18 6.63 0.37
N SER A 140 -17.32 6.54 -0.95
CA SER A 140 -17.80 5.32 -1.60
C SER A 140 -16.78 4.21 -1.48
N GLY A 141 -17.26 2.99 -1.26
CA GLY A 141 -16.39 1.84 -1.08
C GLY A 141 -17.15 0.53 -1.08
N ILE A 142 -16.39 -0.55 -1.24
CA ILE A 142 -16.94 -1.91 -1.15
C ILE A 142 -17.18 -2.20 0.33
N THR A 143 -18.45 -2.24 0.74
CA THR A 143 -18.86 -2.44 2.14
C THR A 143 -18.89 -3.91 2.52
N SER A 144 -19.03 -4.81 1.54
CA SER A 144 -18.97 -6.26 1.74
C SER A 144 -18.38 -6.92 0.49
N ALA A 145 -17.32 -7.71 0.66
CA ALA A 145 -16.64 -8.43 -0.41
C ALA A 145 -16.39 -9.90 -0.01
N ASN A 146 -17.43 -10.56 0.47
CA ASN A 146 -17.42 -11.97 0.85
C ASN A 146 -17.83 -12.85 -0.33
N SER A 147 -17.52 -14.14 -0.26
CA SER A 147 -17.67 -15.11 -1.37
C SER A 147 -19.09 -15.24 -1.95
N LYS A 148 -20.12 -14.67 -1.30
CA LYS A 148 -21.53 -14.74 -1.71
C LYS A 148 -22.09 -13.44 -2.29
N ARG A 149 -21.64 -12.25 -1.86
CA ARG A 149 -22.19 -10.94 -2.26
C ARG A 149 -21.10 -9.86 -2.30
N VAL A 150 -21.17 -9.00 -3.31
CA VAL A 150 -20.35 -7.80 -3.40
C VAL A 150 -21.26 -6.59 -3.30
N ILE A 151 -21.12 -5.81 -2.23
CA ILE A 151 -21.97 -4.63 -2.00
C ILE A 151 -21.08 -3.40 -2.00
N VAL A 152 -21.46 -2.42 -2.81
CA VAL A 152 -20.88 -1.08 -2.83
C VAL A 152 -21.81 -0.13 -2.09
N GLY A 153 -21.25 0.66 -1.18
CA GLY A 153 -21.91 1.85 -0.65
C GLY A 153 -21.43 3.07 -1.42
N ILE A 154 -22.35 3.79 -2.06
CA ILE A 154 -22.11 5.09 -2.70
C ILE A 154 -22.44 6.19 -1.69
N ARG A 155 -21.44 6.97 -1.26
CA ARG A 155 -21.54 7.90 -0.11
C ARG A 155 -20.63 9.13 -0.26
N CYS A 156 -21.00 10.23 0.38
CA CYS A 156 -20.18 11.43 0.47
C CYS A 156 -20.18 12.06 1.87
N SER A 157 -19.23 12.98 2.10
CA SER A 157 -18.91 13.54 3.42
C SER A 157 -19.68 14.81 3.77
N ILE A 158 -20.60 15.28 2.92
CA ILE A 158 -21.38 16.51 3.18
C ILE A 158 -22.50 16.23 4.20
N ARG A 159 -22.15 16.21 5.48
CA ARG A 159 -23.07 15.92 6.59
C ARG A 159 -23.22 17.14 7.50
N MET A 160 -24.30 17.14 8.28
CA MET A 160 -24.49 18.10 9.37
C MET A 160 -25.17 17.39 10.54
N GLU A 161 -24.74 17.70 11.76
CA GLU A 161 -25.31 17.17 12.99
C GLU A 161 -25.14 18.22 14.09
N VAL A 162 -26.26 18.67 14.65
CA VAL A 162 -26.31 19.75 15.65
C VAL A 162 -27.26 19.35 16.77
N PRO A 163 -26.77 19.21 18.02
CA PRO A 163 -27.65 18.98 19.16
C PRO A 163 -28.51 20.22 19.40
N LEU A 164 -29.81 20.01 19.60
CA LEU A 164 -30.77 21.08 19.85
C LEU A 164 -31.12 21.24 21.34
N GLY A 165 -30.77 20.25 22.17
CA GLY A 165 -31.18 20.17 23.57
C GLY A 165 -32.02 18.92 23.81
N ASP A 166 -33.01 19.01 24.69
CA ASP A 166 -34.00 17.96 24.89
C ASP A 166 -35.42 18.48 24.67
N THR A 167 -36.39 17.57 24.67
CA THR A 167 -37.81 17.88 24.46
C THR A 167 -38.40 18.85 25.49
N ASP A 168 -37.78 18.99 26.66
CA ASP A 168 -38.26 19.85 27.75
C ASP A 168 -37.52 21.20 27.78
N ASN A 169 -36.28 21.23 27.28
CA ASN A 169 -35.38 22.36 27.29
C ASN A 169 -34.52 22.40 26.01
N LEU A 170 -35.02 23.13 25.01
CA LEU A 170 -34.25 23.46 23.81
C LEU A 170 -33.16 24.48 24.14
N LEU A 171 -31.92 24.16 23.76
CA LEU A 171 -30.73 24.99 23.97
C LEU A 171 -30.52 26.02 22.86
N VAL A 172 -31.45 26.10 21.90
CA VAL A 172 -31.34 26.90 20.68
C VAL A 172 -32.54 27.81 20.50
N SER A 173 -32.33 28.98 19.89
CA SER A 173 -33.43 29.89 19.56
C SER A 173 -34.12 29.52 18.24
N PRO A 174 -35.38 29.95 18.01
CA PRO A 174 -36.06 29.79 16.72
C PRO A 174 -35.26 30.35 15.53
N GLU A 175 -34.55 31.47 15.71
CA GLU A 175 -33.71 32.09 14.68
C GLU A 175 -32.53 31.18 14.32
N TYR A 176 -31.90 30.55 15.33
CA TYR A 176 -30.82 29.61 15.08
C TYR A 176 -31.33 28.34 14.37
N VAL A 177 -32.52 27.84 14.71
CA VAL A 177 -33.16 26.74 13.98
C VAL A 177 -33.40 27.11 12.51
N ARG A 178 -33.88 28.33 12.23
CA ARG A 178 -34.04 28.82 10.85
C ARG A 178 -32.72 28.78 10.08
N PHE A 179 -31.65 29.31 10.68
CA PHE A 179 -30.30 29.26 10.11
C PHE A 179 -29.83 27.82 9.83
N LEU A 180 -30.06 26.90 10.76
CA LEU A 180 -29.71 25.48 10.55
C LEU A 180 -30.48 24.87 9.37
N VAL A 181 -31.76 25.18 9.21
CA VAL A 181 -32.57 24.70 8.08
C VAL A 181 -32.05 25.26 6.75
N GLU A 182 -31.68 26.53 6.70
CA GLU A 182 -31.09 27.15 5.50
C GLU A 182 -29.76 26.48 5.11
N VAL A 183 -28.84 26.29 6.05
CA VAL A 183 -27.58 25.57 5.82
C VAL A 183 -27.81 24.12 5.39
N ALA A 184 -28.83 23.45 5.94
CA ALA A 184 -29.20 22.10 5.54
C ALA A 184 -29.73 22.06 4.09
N ASN A 185 -30.53 23.05 3.69
CA ASN A 185 -31.05 23.19 2.33
C ASN A 185 -29.92 23.46 1.32
N GLU A 186 -28.94 24.29 1.66
CA GLU A 186 -27.73 24.50 0.84
C GLU A 186 -26.95 23.19 0.63
N LYS A 187 -26.74 22.42 1.70
CA LYS A 187 -26.07 21.11 1.62
C LYS A 187 -26.87 20.11 0.78
N MET A 188 -28.20 20.16 0.85
CA MET A 188 -29.08 19.33 0.04
C MET A 188 -29.00 19.67 -1.45
N GLU A 189 -28.91 20.95 -1.80
CA GLU A 189 -28.71 21.37 -3.19
C GLU A 189 -27.32 20.96 -3.70
N ALA A 190 -26.28 21.10 -2.88
CA ALA A 190 -24.95 20.59 -3.21
C ALA A 190 -24.92 19.06 -3.37
N ASN A 191 -25.72 18.33 -2.58
CA ASN A 191 -25.92 16.89 -2.74
C ASN A 191 -26.61 16.58 -4.08
N ARG A 192 -27.66 17.33 -4.45
CA ARG A 192 -28.40 17.16 -5.70
C ARG A 192 -27.51 17.37 -6.94
N LYS A 193 -26.72 18.44 -6.98
CA LYS A 193 -25.76 18.69 -8.08
C LYS A 193 -24.75 17.56 -8.23
N ARG A 194 -24.25 17.02 -7.11
CA ARG A 194 -23.34 15.88 -7.12
C ARG A 194 -23.99 14.60 -7.63
N THR A 195 -25.22 14.33 -7.20
CA THR A 195 -26.02 13.19 -7.67
C THR A 195 -26.28 13.29 -9.18
N GLN A 196 -26.61 14.48 -9.69
CA GLN A 196 -26.78 14.71 -11.13
C GLN A 196 -25.48 14.48 -11.91
N GLY A 197 -24.35 15.01 -11.42
CA GLY A 197 -23.04 14.79 -12.04
C GLY A 197 -22.66 13.31 -12.09
N PHE A 198 -23.03 12.53 -11.07
CA PHE A 198 -22.82 11.09 -11.05
C PHE A 198 -23.76 10.34 -12.00
N PHE A 199 -25.02 10.75 -12.10
CA PHE A 199 -25.94 10.21 -13.10
C PHE A 199 -25.42 10.44 -14.53
N MET A 200 -24.97 11.66 -14.85
CA MET A 200 -24.39 11.96 -16.17
C MET A 200 -23.11 11.17 -16.45
N ALA A 201 -22.30 10.91 -15.42
CA ALA A 201 -21.12 10.08 -15.57
C ALA A 201 -21.46 8.60 -15.79
N LEU A 202 -22.53 8.09 -15.17
CA LEU A 202 -23.02 6.73 -15.43
C LEU A 202 -23.53 6.58 -16.87
N THR A 203 -24.36 7.52 -17.34
CA THR A 203 -24.87 7.47 -18.72
C THR A 203 -23.74 7.61 -19.74
N GLY A 204 -22.77 8.50 -19.48
CA GLY A 204 -21.55 8.62 -20.30
C GLY A 204 -20.66 7.36 -20.32
N ASN A 205 -20.85 6.44 -19.37
CA ASN A 205 -20.16 5.13 -19.32
C ASN A 205 -21.08 3.96 -19.76
N GLY A 206 -22.10 4.24 -20.57
CA GLY A 206 -22.93 3.20 -21.20
C GLY A 206 -24.03 2.62 -20.32
N PHE A 207 -24.36 3.27 -19.20
CA PHE A 207 -25.60 2.96 -18.48
C PHE A 207 -26.76 3.61 -19.23
N VAL A 208 -27.88 2.88 -19.36
CA VAL A 208 -29.02 3.38 -20.15
C VAL A 208 -29.56 4.65 -19.52
N ASP A 209 -29.73 5.68 -20.35
CA ASP A 209 -30.47 6.89 -19.96
C ASP A 209 -31.97 6.58 -20.07
N SER A 210 -32.66 6.55 -18.93
CA SER A 210 -34.10 6.35 -18.91
C SER A 210 -34.88 7.45 -19.63
N ALA A 211 -34.26 8.59 -19.98
CA ALA A 211 -34.89 9.61 -20.81
C ALA A 211 -35.09 9.18 -22.29
N VAL A 212 -34.47 8.09 -22.74
CA VAL A 212 -34.53 7.60 -24.14
C VAL A 212 -35.55 6.48 -24.34
N LEU A 213 -36.23 6.01 -23.28
CA LEU A 213 -37.20 4.90 -23.37
C LEU A 213 -38.67 5.31 -23.58
N GLU A 214 -38.98 6.60 -23.78
CA GLU A 214 -40.36 7.04 -24.06
C GLU A 214 -40.66 7.42 -25.52
N ASN A 215 -39.73 7.31 -26.47
CA ASN A 215 -40.02 7.65 -27.87
C ASN A 215 -39.32 6.72 -28.88
N VAL A 216 -39.77 5.47 -29.04
CA VAL A 216 -39.82 4.77 -30.34
C VAL A 216 -40.93 3.70 -30.31
N ASP A 217 -42.04 4.08 -30.92
CA ASP A 217 -43.02 3.33 -31.73
C ASP A 217 -43.72 2.04 -31.24
N HIS A 218 -45.03 2.24 -31.05
CA HIS A 218 -46.13 1.42 -31.52
C HIS A 218 -45.78 0.47 -32.69
N ASN A 219 -45.98 -0.84 -32.50
CA ASN A 219 -47.05 -1.59 -33.18
C ASN A 219 -47.05 -3.08 -32.84
N SER A 220 -48.28 -3.60 -32.66
CA SER A 220 -48.71 -5.01 -32.75
C SER A 220 -48.21 -5.97 -31.66
N SER A 221 -48.98 -6.90 -31.11
CA SER A 221 -50.43 -7.19 -31.05
C SER A 221 -50.53 -8.43 -30.16
N ASP A 222 -51.46 -8.40 -29.22
CA ASP A 222 -52.28 -9.50 -28.68
C ASP A 222 -51.68 -10.78 -28.04
N ASP A 223 -52.41 -11.15 -26.98
CA ASP A 223 -52.71 -12.49 -26.46
C ASP A 223 -51.81 -13.16 -25.39
N ALA A 224 -52.25 -12.95 -24.15
CA ALA A 224 -52.96 -13.92 -23.31
C ALA A 224 -52.26 -15.19 -22.77
N GLN A 225 -52.44 -15.31 -21.44
CA GLN A 225 -52.83 -16.51 -20.68
C GLN A 225 -51.76 -17.51 -20.17
N ASP A 226 -51.62 -17.47 -18.84
CA ASP A 226 -52.05 -18.51 -17.88
C ASP A 226 -51.11 -19.69 -17.53
N GLY A 227 -51.22 -20.16 -16.28
CA GLY A 227 -50.86 -21.53 -15.90
C GLY A 227 -49.76 -21.75 -14.84
N ASP A 228 -50.13 -21.60 -13.57
CA ASP A 228 -50.00 -22.58 -12.47
C ASP A 228 -48.70 -23.35 -12.13
N ALA A 229 -48.30 -23.13 -10.87
CA ALA A 229 -48.26 -24.06 -9.73
C ALA A 229 -47.28 -25.26 -9.63
N ASP A 230 -46.68 -25.30 -8.44
CA ASP A 230 -46.54 -26.45 -7.53
C ASP A 230 -45.27 -27.33 -7.46
N ASN A 231 -44.52 -27.04 -6.39
CA ASN A 231 -44.28 -27.89 -5.21
C ASN A 231 -43.16 -28.95 -5.13
N LEU A 232 -42.65 -29.02 -3.87
CA LEU A 232 -41.88 -30.07 -3.17
C LEU A 232 -40.37 -30.23 -3.49
N GLU A 233 -39.46 -30.58 -2.57
CA GLU A 233 -39.35 -30.48 -1.11
C GLU A 233 -37.89 -30.90 -0.74
N ARG A 234 -37.42 -30.50 0.44
CA ARG A 234 -36.44 -31.16 1.33
C ARG A 234 -34.93 -30.92 1.25
N ALA A 235 -34.39 -31.08 2.46
CA ALA A 235 -33.22 -30.50 3.10
C ALA A 235 -32.12 -31.54 3.37
N ASP A 236 -31.12 -31.07 4.12
CA ASP A 236 -29.98 -31.77 4.76
C ASP A 236 -28.77 -32.01 3.84
N GLY A 237 -27.52 -31.83 4.27
CA GLY A 237 -26.96 -31.50 5.57
C GLY A 237 -25.44 -31.74 5.52
N ASP A 238 -24.72 -30.80 6.13
CA ASP A 238 -23.41 -30.94 6.79
C ASP A 238 -22.09 -31.17 6.03
N ALA A 239 -21.04 -30.61 6.67
CA ALA A 239 -19.67 -31.10 6.82
C ALA A 239 -18.54 -30.11 6.44
N ASN A 240 -18.05 -29.43 7.50
CA ASN A 240 -16.71 -28.86 7.58
C ASN A 240 -15.64 -29.93 7.37
N ILE A 241 -14.68 -29.69 6.47
CA ILE A 241 -13.43 -30.45 6.41
C ILE A 241 -12.26 -29.46 6.43
N GLY A 242 -11.52 -29.48 7.55
CA GLY A 242 -10.26 -28.76 7.72
C GLY A 242 -9.16 -29.32 6.81
N ARG A 243 -8.28 -28.45 6.30
CA ARG A 243 -7.13 -28.85 5.47
C ARG A 243 -5.83 -28.73 6.24
N VAL A 244 -5.11 -29.85 6.23
CA VAL A 244 -3.79 -30.12 6.78
C VAL A 244 -2.72 -29.51 5.88
N GLY A 245 -1.84 -28.67 6.44
CA GLY A 245 -0.68 -28.11 5.75
C GLY A 245 0.47 -29.12 5.60
N VAL A 246 1.06 -29.19 4.41
CA VAL A 246 2.23 -30.02 4.10
C VAL A 246 3.52 -29.26 4.47
N SER A 247 4.47 -29.98 5.06
CA SER A 247 5.79 -29.52 5.56
C SER A 247 6.55 -28.61 4.57
N GLY A 248 6.88 -27.39 5.01
CA GLY A 248 7.40 -26.30 4.20
C GLY A 248 8.91 -26.31 3.99
N CYS A 249 9.33 -26.14 2.73
CA CYS A 249 10.67 -25.70 2.35
C CYS A 249 10.64 -24.16 2.33
N SER A 250 11.58 -23.49 3.00
CA SER A 250 11.74 -22.05 2.90
C SER A 250 12.97 -21.70 2.05
N LEU A 251 12.91 -20.60 1.28
CA LEU A 251 14.05 -20.12 0.50
C LEU A 251 14.56 -18.78 1.05
N SER A 252 15.88 -18.65 1.13
CA SER A 252 16.54 -17.43 1.58
C SER A 252 16.53 -16.34 0.50
N ILE A 253 16.16 -15.11 0.91
CA ILE A 253 16.28 -13.91 0.08
C ILE A 253 17.55 -13.15 0.46
N VAL A 254 18.31 -12.74 -0.56
CA VAL A 254 19.51 -11.91 -0.42
C VAL A 254 19.27 -10.58 -1.15
N LYS A 255 19.38 -9.45 -0.43
CA LYS A 255 19.39 -8.13 -1.06
C LYS A 255 20.69 -7.93 -1.83
N MET A 256 20.59 -7.38 -3.03
CA MET A 256 21.77 -7.12 -3.85
C MET A 256 22.42 -5.79 -3.43
N VAL A 257 23.73 -5.81 -3.22
CA VAL A 257 24.51 -4.58 -3.06
C VAL A 257 24.91 -4.10 -4.45
N ILE A 258 24.45 -2.92 -4.85
CA ILE A 258 24.70 -2.37 -6.18
C ILE A 258 25.86 -1.38 -6.15
N VAL A 259 26.80 -1.53 -7.08
CA VAL A 259 28.01 -0.71 -7.22
C VAL A 259 28.14 -0.22 -8.67
N GLY A 260 28.61 1.01 -8.88
CA GLY A 260 28.72 1.63 -10.21
C GLY A 260 27.67 2.72 -10.39
N GLU A 261 26.70 2.51 -11.27
CA GLU A 261 25.56 3.41 -11.44
C GLU A 261 24.66 3.46 -10.19
N PRO A 262 23.93 4.57 -9.93
CA PRO A 262 23.08 4.69 -8.75
C PRO A 262 21.96 3.64 -8.73
N LEU A 263 21.73 3.03 -7.57
CA LEU A 263 20.71 2.01 -7.32
C LEU A 263 19.31 2.48 -7.74
N GLU A 264 19.00 3.76 -7.57
CA GLU A 264 17.71 4.35 -7.89
C GLU A 264 17.36 4.24 -9.37
N LYS A 265 18.34 4.01 -10.26
CA LYS A 265 18.07 3.68 -11.67
C LYS A 265 17.36 2.35 -11.85
N LEU A 266 17.41 1.44 -10.87
CA LEU A 266 16.65 0.18 -10.86
C LEU A 266 15.29 0.30 -10.16
N PHE A 267 14.95 1.46 -9.59
CA PHE A 267 13.64 1.73 -9.01
C PHE A 267 12.63 2.06 -10.11
N LEU A 268 12.25 1.01 -10.83
CA LEU A 268 11.44 1.08 -12.04
C LEU A 268 10.28 0.09 -11.94
N TRP A 269 9.11 0.45 -12.45
CA TRP A 269 8.08 -0.53 -12.81
C TRP A 269 7.74 -0.49 -14.29
N GLY A 270 7.28 -1.62 -14.82
CA GLY A 270 6.94 -1.74 -16.25
C GLY A 270 8.13 -1.53 -17.19
N HIS A 271 9.34 -1.77 -16.67
CA HIS A 271 10.56 -1.98 -17.43
C HIS A 271 10.60 -3.44 -17.93
N SER A 272 11.50 -3.74 -18.87
CA SER A 272 11.76 -5.11 -19.30
C SER A 272 13.22 -5.49 -19.04
N THR A 273 13.47 -6.79 -18.86
CA THR A 273 14.82 -7.33 -18.66
C THR A 273 15.07 -8.57 -19.51
N CYS A 274 16.33 -8.81 -19.84
CA CYS A 274 16.78 -10.04 -20.49
C CYS A 274 18.14 -10.46 -19.92
N THR A 275 18.30 -11.76 -19.63
CA THR A 275 19.61 -12.33 -19.29
C THR A 275 20.47 -12.47 -20.55
N LEU A 276 21.70 -11.97 -20.49
CA LEU A 276 22.74 -12.16 -21.49
C LEU A 276 23.66 -13.30 -21.03
N ASP A 277 23.81 -14.35 -21.84
CA ASP A 277 24.73 -15.45 -21.55
C ASP A 277 26.00 -15.29 -22.39
N HIS A 278 26.97 -14.51 -21.87
CA HIS A 278 28.30 -14.41 -22.48
C HIS A 278 29.21 -15.46 -21.85
N LYS A 279 30.15 -16.03 -22.64
CA LYS A 279 31.07 -17.11 -22.21
C LYS A 279 31.90 -16.81 -20.94
N LYS A 280 31.88 -15.58 -20.41
CA LYS A 280 32.64 -15.12 -19.24
C LYS A 280 31.79 -14.42 -18.14
N SER A 281 30.54 -14.02 -18.42
CA SER A 281 29.66 -13.34 -17.46
C SER A 281 28.18 -13.55 -17.84
N LYS A 282 27.31 -13.63 -16.83
CA LYS A 282 25.85 -13.69 -17.00
C LYS A 282 25.22 -12.40 -16.49
N ASP A 283 25.10 -11.44 -17.38
CA ASP A 283 24.60 -10.10 -17.06
C ASP A 283 23.11 -9.99 -17.36
N ILE A 284 22.41 -9.04 -16.72
CA ILE A 284 21.00 -8.74 -16.97
C ILE A 284 20.91 -7.36 -17.61
N LEU A 285 20.37 -7.29 -18.82
CA LEU A 285 20.08 -6.04 -19.48
C LEU A 285 18.71 -5.54 -19.02
N VAL A 286 18.63 -4.30 -18.55
CA VAL A 286 17.41 -3.61 -18.11
C VAL A 286 17.12 -2.45 -19.04
N PHE A 287 15.88 -2.34 -19.53
CA PHE A 287 15.48 -1.24 -20.40
C PHE A 287 14.14 -0.60 -20.00
N GLY A 288 14.12 0.72 -20.00
CA GLY A 288 12.93 1.57 -19.89
C GLY A 288 12.18 1.46 -18.55
N GLY A 289 10.87 1.71 -18.56
CA GLY A 289 10.02 1.70 -17.36
C GLY A 289 9.66 3.09 -16.84
N PHE A 290 9.02 3.15 -15.68
CA PHE A 290 8.68 4.40 -14.99
C PHE A 290 9.26 4.40 -13.57
N GLY A 291 9.93 5.50 -13.21
CA GLY A 291 10.65 5.64 -11.94
C GLY A 291 12.00 6.34 -12.14
N GLY A 292 13.05 5.81 -11.54
CA GLY A 292 14.42 6.34 -11.65
C GLY A 292 14.71 7.55 -10.77
N ILE A 293 15.93 8.07 -10.86
CA ILE A 293 16.45 9.24 -10.09
C ILE A 293 15.60 10.49 -10.34
N GLY A 294 15.29 11.25 -9.26
CA GLY A 294 14.55 12.51 -9.33
C GLY A 294 13.02 12.32 -9.43
N ARG A 295 12.33 13.24 -10.10
CA ARG A 295 10.87 13.11 -10.34
C ARG A 295 10.61 11.85 -11.17
N HIS A 296 9.65 11.03 -10.76
CA HIS A 296 9.33 9.81 -11.48
C HIS A 296 8.80 10.11 -12.88
N ALA A 297 9.53 9.62 -13.87
CA ALA A 297 9.21 9.77 -15.27
C ALA A 297 9.41 8.43 -15.99
N ARG A 298 8.98 8.35 -17.24
CA ARG A 298 9.36 7.23 -18.09
C ARG A 298 10.83 7.33 -18.43
N ARG A 299 11.50 6.19 -18.56
CA ARG A 299 12.93 6.09 -18.85
C ARG A 299 13.16 5.35 -20.17
N ASN A 300 14.33 5.57 -20.73
CA ASN A 300 14.91 4.86 -21.87
C ASN A 300 16.38 4.47 -21.59
N ASP A 301 16.79 4.47 -20.32
CA ASP A 301 18.11 3.99 -19.93
C ASP A 301 18.26 2.52 -20.33
N SER A 302 19.41 2.17 -20.89
CA SER A 302 19.85 0.79 -21.12
C SER A 302 20.91 0.48 -20.08
N LEU A 303 20.62 -0.42 -19.15
CA LEU A 303 21.50 -0.74 -18.03
C LEU A 303 21.93 -2.20 -18.11
N LEU A 304 23.16 -2.47 -17.70
CA LEU A 304 23.72 -3.81 -17.58
C LEU A 304 24.03 -4.09 -16.11
N LEU A 305 23.35 -5.07 -15.54
CA LEU A 305 23.53 -5.52 -14.16
C LEU A 305 24.26 -6.86 -14.13
N ASP A 306 25.44 -6.90 -13.53
CA ASP A 306 26.11 -8.14 -13.13
C ASP A 306 25.54 -8.59 -11.77
N PRO A 307 24.77 -9.69 -11.71
CA PRO A 307 24.15 -10.12 -10.47
C PRO A 307 25.07 -10.90 -9.53
N LEU A 308 26.27 -11.30 -9.97
CA LEU A 308 27.27 -11.96 -9.13
C LEU A 308 28.05 -10.94 -8.32
N ASN A 309 28.53 -9.89 -8.97
CA ASN A 309 29.31 -8.83 -8.32
C ASN A 309 28.47 -7.62 -7.91
N GLY A 310 27.19 -7.57 -8.30
CA GLY A 310 26.31 -6.42 -8.05
C GLY A 310 26.70 -5.16 -8.82
N THR A 311 27.46 -5.29 -9.90
CA THR A 311 27.94 -4.12 -10.67
C THR A 311 26.88 -3.66 -11.67
N LEU A 312 26.48 -2.39 -11.61
CA LEU A 312 25.53 -1.77 -12.53
C LEU A 312 26.25 -0.76 -13.43
N LYS A 313 26.07 -0.89 -14.75
CA LYS A 313 26.67 -0.01 -15.76
C LYS A 313 25.63 0.51 -16.74
N ALA A 314 25.73 1.76 -17.14
CA ALA A 314 24.97 2.28 -18.27
C ALA A 314 25.60 1.83 -19.59
N ILE A 315 24.77 1.38 -20.53
CA ILE A 315 25.18 1.13 -21.91
C ILE A 315 25.01 2.45 -22.66
N ASN A 316 26.13 3.06 -23.02
CA ASN A 316 26.16 4.27 -23.85
C ASN A 316 25.88 3.91 -25.31
N ALA A 317 24.64 3.53 -25.59
CA ALA A 317 24.21 3.21 -26.93
C ALA A 317 23.86 4.48 -27.72
N VAL A 318 24.26 4.53 -28.99
CA VAL A 318 23.96 5.66 -29.88
C VAL A 318 22.54 5.51 -30.43
N GLY A 319 21.76 6.59 -30.36
CA GLY A 319 20.34 6.58 -30.70
C GLY A 319 19.50 5.80 -29.68
N GLY A 320 18.21 5.64 -29.97
CA GLY A 320 17.37 4.74 -29.19
C GLY A 320 15.90 5.09 -29.10
N PRO A 321 15.11 4.14 -28.58
CA PRO A 321 13.69 4.34 -28.29
C PRO A 321 13.42 5.53 -27.36
N SER A 322 12.28 6.18 -27.58
CA SER A 322 11.72 7.16 -26.65
C SER A 322 11.46 6.56 -25.26
N PRO A 323 11.49 7.37 -24.18
CA PRO A 323 11.17 6.91 -22.83
C PRO A 323 9.80 6.25 -22.76
N ARG A 324 9.73 5.00 -22.28
CA ARG A 324 8.52 4.17 -22.40
C ARG A 324 8.35 3.17 -21.28
N LEU A 325 7.10 2.79 -20.99
CA LEU A 325 6.76 1.73 -20.03
C LEU A 325 5.75 0.74 -20.62
N GLY A 326 5.75 -0.49 -20.12
CA GLY A 326 4.82 -1.54 -20.54
C GLY A 326 5.05 -2.03 -21.97
N HIS A 327 6.26 -1.85 -22.48
CA HIS A 327 6.76 -2.55 -23.66
C HIS A 327 7.17 -3.98 -23.25
N THR A 328 7.54 -4.81 -24.23
CA THR A 328 8.25 -6.06 -23.98
C THR A 328 9.66 -5.99 -24.55
N ALA A 329 10.61 -6.70 -23.94
CA ALA A 329 11.94 -6.91 -24.48
C ALA A 329 12.21 -8.41 -24.65
N SER A 330 12.84 -8.79 -25.76
CA SER A 330 13.14 -10.19 -26.07
C SER A 330 14.49 -10.31 -26.76
N LEU A 331 15.35 -11.18 -26.24
CA LEU A 331 16.68 -11.44 -26.80
C LEU A 331 16.61 -12.56 -27.83
N VAL A 332 17.10 -12.32 -29.04
CA VAL A 332 17.29 -13.35 -30.09
C VAL A 332 18.71 -13.24 -30.61
N GLY A 333 19.56 -14.21 -30.24
CA GLY A 333 21.00 -14.12 -30.49
C GLY A 333 21.61 -12.92 -29.76
N GLU A 334 22.27 -12.04 -30.49
CA GLU A 334 22.93 -10.82 -29.96
C GLU A 334 22.04 -9.57 -30.09
N PHE A 335 20.76 -9.74 -30.44
CA PHE A 335 19.84 -8.64 -30.70
C PHE A 335 18.71 -8.63 -29.69
N LEU A 336 18.58 -7.51 -28.97
CA LEU A 336 17.47 -7.24 -28.07
C LEU A 336 16.38 -6.47 -28.81
N PHE A 337 15.19 -7.06 -28.90
CA PHE A 337 14.02 -6.45 -29.53
C PHE A 337 13.10 -5.84 -28.47
N VAL A 338 12.85 -4.53 -28.57
CA VAL A 338 11.88 -3.80 -27.74
C VAL A 338 10.65 -3.49 -28.58
N ILE A 339 9.48 -3.96 -28.14
CA ILE A 339 8.24 -3.90 -28.92
C ILE A 339 7.19 -3.09 -28.17
N GLY A 340 6.68 -2.04 -28.84
CA GLY A 340 5.54 -1.23 -28.40
C GLY A 340 5.73 -0.51 -27.07
N GLY A 341 4.67 -0.47 -26.26
CA GLY A 341 4.62 0.27 -25.00
C GLY A 341 3.92 1.62 -25.12
N ARG A 342 4.18 2.54 -24.19
CA ARG A 342 3.64 3.90 -24.23
C ARG A 342 4.64 4.94 -23.74
N SER A 343 4.74 6.08 -24.44
CA SER A 343 5.62 7.21 -24.09
C SER A 343 4.95 8.26 -23.22
N ASP A 344 3.62 8.38 -23.30
CA ASP A 344 2.80 9.27 -22.48
C ASP A 344 1.38 8.69 -22.34
N PRO A 345 0.42 9.35 -21.68
CA PRO A 345 -0.94 8.82 -21.56
C PRO A 345 -1.68 8.67 -22.90
N LEU A 346 -1.33 9.44 -23.93
CA LEU A 346 -2.03 9.45 -25.21
C LEU A 346 -1.30 8.61 -26.27
N ASN A 347 0.03 8.63 -26.26
CA ASN A 347 0.84 7.96 -27.28
C ASN A 347 1.18 6.51 -26.90
N ILE A 348 0.44 5.59 -27.50
CA ILE A 348 0.67 4.15 -27.47
C ILE A 348 1.43 3.75 -28.73
N LEU A 349 2.44 2.91 -28.57
CA LEU A 349 3.43 2.62 -29.59
C LEU A 349 3.30 1.19 -30.12
N ASN A 350 3.69 0.99 -31.39
CA ASN A 350 3.87 -0.31 -32.04
C ASN A 350 5.25 -0.47 -32.70
N ASP A 351 6.15 0.49 -32.49
CA ASP A 351 7.50 0.45 -33.05
C ASP A 351 8.31 -0.73 -32.49
N VAL A 352 9.26 -1.21 -33.30
CA VAL A 352 10.21 -2.26 -32.94
C VAL A 352 11.61 -1.68 -32.96
N TRP A 353 12.22 -1.58 -31.78
CA TRP A 353 13.60 -1.14 -31.63
C TRP A 353 14.51 -2.35 -31.40
N VAL A 354 15.68 -2.34 -32.03
CA VAL A 354 16.65 -3.42 -31.90
C VAL A 354 17.97 -2.86 -31.40
N LEU A 355 18.45 -3.38 -30.28
CA LEU A 355 19.79 -3.11 -29.76
C LEU A 355 20.70 -4.29 -30.13
N ASN A 356 21.80 -4.00 -30.82
CA ASN A 356 22.90 -4.94 -30.95
C ASN A 356 23.72 -4.91 -29.65
N THR A 357 23.74 -6.01 -28.90
CA THR A 357 24.42 -6.07 -27.60
C THR A 357 25.95 -6.15 -27.69
N VAL A 358 26.49 -6.39 -28.89
CA VAL A 358 27.94 -6.39 -29.15
C VAL A 358 28.43 -5.00 -29.55
N SER A 359 27.74 -4.34 -30.50
CA SER A 359 28.12 -2.98 -30.93
C SER A 359 27.54 -1.87 -30.06
N ASN A 360 26.57 -2.17 -29.20
CA ASN A 360 25.80 -1.21 -28.40
C ASN A 360 25.12 -0.14 -29.26
N GLU A 361 24.49 -0.54 -30.36
CA GLU A 361 23.79 0.39 -31.27
C GLU A 361 22.30 0.06 -31.34
N TRP A 362 21.48 1.10 -31.17
CA TRP A 362 20.04 1.00 -31.38
C TRP A 362 19.67 1.31 -32.82
N ARG A 363 18.73 0.53 -33.37
CA ARG A 363 18.09 0.81 -34.65
C ARG A 363 16.58 0.65 -34.55
N LEU A 364 15.86 1.59 -35.14
CA LEU A 364 14.43 1.41 -35.42
C LEU A 364 14.32 0.42 -36.58
N SER A 365 13.58 -0.67 -36.39
CA SER A 365 13.43 -1.72 -37.40
C SER A 365 12.16 -1.51 -38.23
N GLU A 366 12.35 -1.38 -39.53
CA GLU A 366 11.24 -1.38 -40.50
C GLU A 366 10.73 -2.81 -40.66
N CYS A 367 9.63 -3.11 -39.99
CA CYS A 367 9.00 -4.42 -40.07
C CYS A 367 7.95 -4.45 -41.20
N SER A 368 7.76 -5.59 -41.83
CA SER A 368 6.78 -5.80 -42.90
C SER A 368 5.78 -6.91 -42.54
N GLY A 369 4.73 -7.10 -43.36
CA GLY A 369 3.68 -8.09 -43.11
C GLY A 369 2.46 -7.51 -42.37
N ILE A 370 1.77 -8.34 -41.57
CA ILE A 370 0.60 -7.89 -40.79
C ILE A 370 1.10 -7.19 -39.53
N ILE A 371 1.32 -5.88 -39.63
CA ILE A 371 1.98 -5.08 -38.60
C ILE A 371 1.26 -5.18 -37.26
N PHE A 372 2.06 -5.34 -36.19
CA PHE A 372 1.58 -5.33 -34.82
C PHE A 372 0.85 -4.02 -34.48
N PRO A 373 -0.40 -4.09 -33.99
CA PRO A 373 -1.14 -2.90 -33.59
C PRO A 373 -0.59 -2.22 -32.32
N PRO A 374 -0.68 -0.88 -32.18
CA PRO A 374 -0.20 -0.16 -31.00
C PRO A 374 -0.82 -0.67 -29.71
N ARG A 375 0.02 -1.10 -28.77
CA ARG A 375 -0.42 -1.58 -27.46
C ARG A 375 0.69 -1.61 -26.42
N HIS A 376 0.28 -1.61 -25.16
CA HIS A 376 1.18 -1.78 -24.02
C HIS A 376 0.66 -2.85 -23.05
N ARG A 377 1.52 -3.27 -22.11
CA ARG A 377 1.26 -4.33 -21.12
C ARG A 377 0.84 -5.67 -21.77
N HIS A 378 1.33 -5.92 -22.98
CA HIS A 378 1.32 -7.25 -23.62
C HIS A 378 2.45 -8.10 -23.04
N ALA A 379 2.43 -9.41 -23.27
CA ALA A 379 3.54 -10.30 -22.92
C ALA A 379 4.20 -10.86 -24.19
N ALA A 380 5.50 -11.16 -24.11
CA ALA A 380 6.26 -11.72 -25.21
C ALA A 380 7.14 -12.87 -24.74
N ALA A 381 7.36 -13.85 -25.62
CA ALA A 381 8.27 -14.96 -25.39
C ALA A 381 8.88 -15.46 -26.71
N VAL A 382 10.08 -16.03 -26.63
CA VAL A 382 10.88 -16.42 -27.79
C VAL A 382 10.92 -17.94 -27.92
N ILE A 383 10.66 -18.45 -29.13
CA ILE A 383 10.97 -19.84 -29.51
C ILE A 383 11.73 -19.81 -30.85
N GLY A 384 12.97 -20.28 -30.83
CA GLY A 384 13.87 -20.18 -31.98
C GLY A 384 14.12 -18.72 -32.37
N SER A 385 13.89 -18.37 -33.64
CA SER A 385 14.02 -16.99 -34.15
C SER A 385 12.71 -16.21 -34.16
N ASN A 386 11.65 -16.72 -33.53
CA ASN A 386 10.33 -16.10 -33.54
C ASN A 386 10.00 -15.52 -32.16
N ILE A 387 9.56 -14.26 -32.15
CA ILE A 387 9.09 -13.54 -30.97
C ILE A 387 7.56 -13.52 -31.02
N TYR A 388 6.94 -14.19 -30.07
CA TYR A 388 5.49 -14.29 -29.96
C TYR A 388 4.99 -13.24 -28.98
N VAL A 389 4.02 -12.43 -29.39
CA VAL A 389 3.44 -11.34 -28.60
C VAL A 389 1.94 -11.56 -28.45
N PHE A 390 1.47 -11.66 -27.21
CA PHE A 390 0.05 -11.90 -26.92
C PHE A 390 -0.58 -10.77 -26.11
N GLY A 391 -1.83 -10.46 -26.46
CA GLY A 391 -2.69 -9.56 -25.71
C GLY A 391 -2.17 -8.13 -25.60
N GLY A 392 -2.38 -7.49 -24.45
CA GLY A 392 -2.12 -6.07 -24.21
C GLY A 392 -3.36 -5.19 -24.41
N LEU A 393 -3.20 -3.89 -24.19
CA LEU A 393 -4.28 -2.91 -24.41
C LEU A 393 -3.80 -1.67 -25.15
N ASN A 394 -4.75 -1.02 -25.81
CA ASN A 394 -4.66 0.36 -26.25
C ASN A 394 -5.69 1.23 -25.50
N ASN A 395 -5.97 2.45 -25.98
CA ASN A 395 -6.91 3.36 -25.30
C ASN A 395 -8.35 2.88 -25.37
N ASP A 396 -8.69 2.06 -26.37
CA ASP A 396 -10.08 1.71 -26.70
C ASP A 396 -10.42 0.24 -26.43
N SER A 397 -9.41 -0.64 -26.35
CA SER A 397 -9.62 -2.09 -26.37
C SER A 397 -8.50 -2.87 -25.69
N ILE A 398 -8.87 -4.06 -25.20
CA ILE A 398 -7.94 -5.10 -24.73
C ILE A 398 -7.90 -6.20 -25.80
N SER A 399 -6.72 -6.68 -26.15
CA SER A 399 -6.55 -7.66 -27.22
C SER A 399 -6.40 -9.10 -26.71
N SER A 400 -6.82 -10.07 -27.52
CA SER A 400 -6.58 -11.52 -27.40
C SER A 400 -5.76 -12.07 -28.58
N SER A 401 -5.24 -11.19 -29.44
CA SER A 401 -4.49 -11.58 -30.63
C SER A 401 -3.10 -12.08 -30.27
N LEU A 402 -2.62 -13.07 -31.05
CA LEU A 402 -1.24 -13.58 -31.01
C LEU A 402 -0.51 -13.13 -32.27
N TYR A 403 0.50 -12.29 -32.12
CA TYR A 403 1.35 -11.84 -33.21
C TYR A 403 2.72 -12.52 -33.10
N VAL A 404 3.36 -12.76 -34.25
CA VAL A 404 4.68 -13.38 -34.34
C VAL A 404 5.57 -12.51 -35.21
N LEU A 405 6.69 -12.06 -34.65
CA LEU A 405 7.76 -11.41 -35.39
C LEU A 405 8.87 -12.44 -35.63
N ASN A 406 9.22 -12.67 -36.89
CA ASN A 406 10.42 -13.42 -37.20
C ASN A 406 11.63 -12.48 -37.14
N ALA A 407 12.55 -12.73 -36.21
CA ALA A 407 13.72 -11.88 -35.97
C ALA A 407 14.75 -11.92 -37.11
N GLY A 408 14.72 -12.95 -37.97
CA GLY A 408 15.66 -13.10 -39.08
C GLY A 408 15.30 -12.23 -40.29
N ASN A 409 14.02 -12.07 -40.59
CA ASN A 409 13.54 -11.31 -41.74
C ASN A 409 12.64 -10.11 -41.39
N LEU A 410 12.40 -9.85 -40.09
CA LEU A 410 11.59 -8.75 -39.56
C LEU A 410 10.14 -8.71 -40.10
N GLN A 411 9.58 -9.89 -40.40
CA GLN A 411 8.18 -10.01 -40.84
C GLN A 411 7.25 -10.34 -39.68
N TRP A 412 6.19 -9.55 -39.55
CA TRP A 412 5.06 -9.81 -38.67
C TRP A 412 4.01 -10.69 -39.34
N LYS A 413 3.45 -11.59 -38.54
CA LYS A 413 2.25 -12.37 -38.87
C LYS A 413 1.32 -12.40 -37.67
N GLU A 414 0.03 -12.28 -37.91
CA GLU A 414 -0.97 -12.69 -36.92
C GLU A 414 -1.13 -14.20 -36.99
N ALA A 415 -0.89 -14.89 -35.87
CA ALA A 415 -1.02 -16.34 -35.81
C ALA A 415 -2.49 -16.72 -35.83
N LEU A 416 -2.88 -17.55 -36.80
CA LEU A 416 -4.16 -18.25 -36.77
C LEU A 416 -4.07 -19.34 -35.70
N VAL A 417 -4.88 -19.21 -34.66
CA VAL A 417 -4.82 -20.10 -33.49
C VAL A 417 -6.12 -20.87 -33.34
N GLY A 418 -6.00 -22.15 -32.98
CA GLY A 418 -7.12 -23.04 -32.66
C GLY A 418 -7.16 -23.45 -31.19
N GLY A 419 -8.16 -24.24 -30.82
CA GLY A 419 -8.30 -24.81 -29.48
C GLY A 419 -8.94 -23.88 -28.45
N GLN A 420 -8.52 -24.01 -27.18
CA GLN A 420 -9.08 -23.29 -26.04
C GLN A 420 -8.42 -21.91 -25.93
N GLN A 421 -8.80 -20.98 -26.80
CA GLN A 421 -8.15 -19.68 -26.89
C GLN A 421 -8.32 -18.86 -25.59
N PRO A 422 -7.26 -18.23 -25.08
CA PRO A 422 -7.36 -17.31 -23.96
C PRO A 422 -8.16 -16.05 -24.31
N CYS A 423 -8.93 -15.54 -23.36
CA CYS A 423 -9.62 -14.25 -23.53
C CYS A 423 -8.65 -13.06 -23.66
N ALA A 424 -9.19 -11.92 -24.11
CA ALA A 424 -8.47 -10.67 -24.17
C ALA A 424 -7.96 -10.28 -22.78
N ARG A 425 -6.67 -9.94 -22.69
CA ARG A 425 -6.01 -9.67 -21.40
C ARG A 425 -4.75 -8.83 -21.56
N HIS A 426 -4.42 -8.10 -20.50
CA HIS A 426 -3.14 -7.40 -20.37
C HIS A 426 -2.49 -7.69 -19.01
N SER A 427 -1.24 -7.27 -18.82
CA SER A 427 -0.49 -7.47 -17.57
C SER A 427 -0.42 -8.93 -17.10
N HIS A 428 -0.52 -9.87 -18.04
CA HIS A 428 -0.19 -11.28 -17.84
C HIS A 428 1.31 -11.49 -18.11
N SER A 429 1.80 -12.68 -17.81
CA SER A 429 3.16 -13.08 -18.12
C SER A 429 3.14 -14.31 -19.03
N MET A 430 4.17 -14.43 -19.87
CA MET A 430 4.32 -15.51 -20.83
C MET A 430 5.79 -15.93 -20.89
N VAL A 431 6.03 -17.24 -20.90
CA VAL A 431 7.39 -17.84 -20.95
C VAL A 431 7.40 -19.01 -21.93
N ALA A 432 8.56 -19.32 -22.51
CA ALA A 432 8.73 -20.45 -23.39
C ALA A 432 9.33 -21.66 -22.66
N TYR A 433 8.83 -22.87 -22.95
CA TYR A 433 9.42 -24.12 -22.50
C TYR A 433 9.23 -25.20 -23.58
N GLY A 434 10.35 -25.68 -24.14
CA GLY A 434 10.34 -26.57 -25.30
C GLY A 434 9.65 -25.90 -26.51
N SER A 435 8.67 -26.60 -27.11
CA SER A 435 7.85 -26.08 -28.22
C SER A 435 6.56 -25.38 -27.78
N LYS A 436 6.43 -25.05 -26.49
CA LYS A 436 5.22 -24.44 -25.93
C LYS A 436 5.48 -23.07 -25.33
N LEU A 437 4.53 -22.16 -25.51
CA LEU A 437 4.43 -20.90 -24.77
C LEU A 437 3.45 -21.09 -23.63
N PHE A 438 3.88 -20.87 -22.40
CA PHE A 438 3.02 -20.90 -21.22
C PHE A 438 2.63 -19.48 -20.82
N MET A 439 1.34 -19.27 -20.58
CA MET A 439 0.80 -17.98 -20.17
C MET A 439 -0.05 -18.15 -18.91
N PHE A 440 0.22 -17.33 -17.89
CA PHE A 440 -0.56 -17.33 -16.66
C PHE A 440 -1.14 -15.95 -16.34
N GLY A 441 -2.37 -15.97 -15.86
CA GLY A 441 -3.04 -14.81 -15.28
C GLY A 441 -3.24 -13.62 -16.21
N GLY A 442 -3.13 -12.42 -15.64
CA GLY A 442 -3.44 -11.15 -16.31
C GLY A 442 -4.74 -10.53 -15.84
N TYR A 443 -5.15 -9.46 -16.52
CA TYR A 443 -6.38 -8.73 -16.27
C TYR A 443 -7.18 -8.66 -17.56
N SER A 444 -8.44 -9.10 -17.54
CA SER A 444 -9.28 -9.12 -18.75
C SER A 444 -9.95 -7.79 -19.05
N GLY A 445 -9.69 -6.75 -18.25
CA GLY A 445 -10.54 -5.56 -18.17
C GLY A 445 -11.67 -5.74 -17.18
N GLU A 446 -12.20 -6.98 -17.14
CA GLU A 446 -13.25 -7.67 -16.34
C GLU A 446 -12.92 -8.25 -14.93
N LYS A 447 -11.70 -8.76 -14.76
CA LYS A 447 -11.18 -9.29 -13.48
C LYS A 447 -9.71 -9.69 -13.60
N PRO A 448 -9.01 -9.91 -12.47
CA PRO A 448 -7.78 -10.71 -12.43
C PRO A 448 -8.05 -12.16 -12.87
N LEU A 449 -7.11 -12.73 -13.61
CA LEU A 449 -7.16 -14.07 -14.15
C LEU A 449 -6.14 -14.96 -13.43
N GLY A 450 -6.46 -16.25 -13.30
CA GLY A 450 -5.61 -17.26 -12.67
C GLY A 450 -5.60 -18.57 -13.44
N ASP A 451 -5.88 -18.49 -14.75
CA ASP A 451 -5.80 -19.63 -15.66
C ASP A 451 -4.39 -19.74 -16.26
N LEU A 452 -3.96 -20.99 -16.45
CA LEU A 452 -2.73 -21.35 -17.15
C LEU A 452 -3.10 -21.89 -18.54
N TYR A 453 -2.50 -21.33 -19.57
CA TYR A 453 -2.59 -21.87 -20.92
C TYR A 453 -1.22 -22.27 -21.44
N SER A 454 -1.21 -23.26 -22.32
CA SER A 454 -0.08 -23.50 -23.20
C SER A 454 -0.49 -23.37 -24.67
N PHE A 455 0.37 -22.75 -25.47
CA PHE A 455 0.27 -22.71 -26.92
C PHE A 455 1.38 -23.54 -27.53
N ASN A 456 1.04 -24.56 -28.30
CA ASN A 456 2.03 -25.32 -29.05
C ASN A 456 2.29 -24.64 -30.40
N VAL A 457 3.53 -24.19 -30.63
CA VAL A 457 3.90 -23.46 -31.84
C VAL A 457 3.96 -24.32 -33.10
N GLN A 458 4.01 -25.65 -32.97
CA GLN A 458 4.00 -26.59 -34.08
C GLN A 458 2.57 -26.90 -34.54
N THR A 459 1.65 -27.05 -33.60
CA THR A 459 0.25 -27.39 -33.92
C THR A 459 -0.66 -26.16 -34.02
N HIS A 460 -0.20 -24.99 -33.57
CA HIS A 460 -0.97 -23.75 -33.49
C HIS A 460 -2.25 -23.85 -32.63
N ILE A 461 -2.19 -24.68 -31.58
CA ILE A 461 -3.32 -24.95 -30.68
C ILE A 461 -3.05 -24.42 -29.28
N TRP A 462 -4.00 -23.66 -28.75
CA TRP A 462 -4.09 -23.31 -27.33
C TRP A 462 -4.78 -24.41 -26.54
N ILE A 463 -4.21 -24.73 -25.38
CA ILE A 463 -4.76 -25.67 -24.41
C ILE A 463 -4.83 -24.96 -23.06
N LYS A 464 -5.98 -25.07 -22.38
CA LYS A 464 -6.09 -24.67 -20.98
C LYS A 464 -5.53 -25.80 -20.12
N GLU A 465 -4.39 -25.55 -19.50
CA GLU A 465 -3.65 -26.56 -18.74
C GLU A 465 -4.45 -27.02 -17.53
N LYS A 466 -4.54 -28.34 -17.36
CA LYS A 466 -5.13 -28.96 -16.16
C LYS A 466 -3.99 -29.29 -15.21
N THR A 467 -3.93 -28.58 -14.09
CA THR A 467 -2.90 -28.77 -13.08
C THR A 467 -3.49 -29.32 -11.79
N SER A 468 -2.69 -30.11 -11.06
CA SER A 468 -3.02 -30.58 -9.71
C SER A 468 -2.29 -29.73 -8.64
N GLY A 469 -2.69 -29.89 -7.37
CA GLY A 469 -2.19 -29.03 -6.29
C GLY A 469 -2.92 -27.69 -6.21
N GLU A 470 -2.48 -26.82 -5.31
CA GLU A 470 -3.06 -25.50 -5.14
C GLU A 470 -2.47 -24.55 -6.19
N SER A 471 -3.27 -24.12 -7.16
CA SER A 471 -2.82 -23.14 -8.15
C SER A 471 -2.64 -21.76 -7.49
N PRO A 472 -1.65 -20.95 -7.90
CA PRO A 472 -1.58 -19.56 -7.46
C PRO A 472 -2.89 -18.81 -7.76
N HIS A 473 -3.28 -17.93 -6.85
CA HIS A 473 -4.46 -17.09 -7.02
C HIS A 473 -4.39 -16.21 -8.26
N ALA A 474 -5.57 -15.89 -8.80
CA ALA A 474 -5.74 -14.98 -9.93
C ALA A 474 -5.04 -13.64 -9.68
N ARG A 475 -4.17 -13.25 -10.62
CA ARG A 475 -3.30 -12.08 -10.46
C ARG A 475 -2.82 -11.49 -11.78
N PHE A 476 -2.42 -10.23 -11.74
CA PHE A 476 -1.83 -9.50 -12.86
C PHE A 476 -0.60 -8.71 -12.40
N SER A 477 0.22 -8.26 -13.34
CA SER A 477 1.50 -7.60 -13.07
C SER A 477 2.46 -8.44 -12.20
N HIS A 478 2.38 -9.75 -12.30
CA HIS A 478 3.29 -10.71 -11.66
C HIS A 478 4.42 -11.06 -12.64
N SER A 479 5.48 -11.69 -12.16
CA SER A 479 6.57 -12.20 -12.99
C SER A 479 6.48 -13.72 -13.12
N MET A 480 6.86 -14.24 -14.29
CA MET A 480 7.01 -15.67 -14.54
C MET A 480 8.42 -15.98 -15.00
N PHE A 481 8.90 -17.18 -14.68
CA PHE A 481 10.20 -17.67 -15.11
C PHE A 481 10.17 -19.19 -15.27
N ILE A 482 11.16 -19.71 -15.99
CA ILE A 482 11.44 -21.14 -16.08
C ILE A 482 12.78 -21.41 -15.39
N TYR A 483 12.80 -22.38 -14.49
CA TYR A 483 14.02 -22.90 -13.88
C TYR A 483 13.97 -24.43 -13.92
N ASN A 484 14.87 -25.04 -14.69
CA ASN A 484 14.84 -26.47 -15.01
C ASN A 484 13.46 -26.91 -15.51
N ASN A 485 12.79 -27.83 -14.81
CA ASN A 485 11.47 -28.34 -15.14
C ASN A 485 10.33 -27.59 -14.41
N PHE A 486 10.62 -26.46 -13.77
CA PHE A 486 9.66 -25.68 -13.00
C PHE A 486 9.30 -24.37 -13.69
N LEU A 487 7.99 -24.09 -13.74
CA LEU A 487 7.45 -22.78 -14.07
C LEU A 487 7.12 -22.04 -12.76
N GLY A 488 7.79 -20.92 -12.53
CA GLY A 488 7.60 -20.08 -11.35
C GLY A 488 6.67 -18.90 -11.59
N VAL A 489 5.86 -18.56 -10.57
CA VAL A 489 5.01 -17.36 -10.52
C VAL A 489 5.28 -16.63 -9.20
N ILE A 490 5.64 -15.35 -9.27
CA ILE A 490 5.94 -14.52 -8.09
C ILE A 490 5.42 -13.08 -8.26
N GLY A 491 4.99 -12.47 -7.15
CA GLY A 491 4.55 -11.08 -7.11
C GLY A 491 3.18 -10.81 -7.77
N GLY A 492 2.94 -9.55 -8.12
CA GLY A 492 1.70 -9.08 -8.76
C GLY A 492 0.56 -8.70 -7.81
N CYS A 493 -0.56 -8.30 -8.40
CA CYS A 493 -1.79 -7.85 -7.72
C CYS A 493 -2.92 -8.86 -7.92
N PRO A 494 -3.82 -9.06 -6.93
CA PRO A 494 -3.91 -8.33 -5.66
C PRO A 494 -2.79 -8.69 -4.68
N VAL A 495 -2.33 -7.72 -3.89
CA VAL A 495 -1.32 -7.93 -2.83
C VAL A 495 -2.05 -8.33 -1.55
N SER A 496 -1.95 -9.60 -1.16
CA SER A 496 -2.43 -10.14 0.12
C SER A 496 -1.24 -10.46 1.04
N GLN A 497 -1.48 -10.62 2.35
CA GLN A 497 -0.46 -11.06 3.31
C GLN A 497 0.18 -12.42 2.94
N HIS A 498 -0.49 -13.21 2.08
CA HIS A 498 -0.06 -14.53 1.59
C HIS A 498 0.50 -14.46 0.16
N SER A 499 0.59 -13.26 -0.45
CA SER A 499 1.12 -13.08 -1.82
C SER A 499 2.65 -13.12 -1.91
N GLN A 500 3.31 -13.40 -0.78
CA GLN A 500 4.77 -13.47 -0.63
C GLN A 500 5.31 -14.90 -0.83
N GLU A 501 4.50 -15.77 -1.41
CA GLU A 501 4.83 -17.16 -1.72
C GLU A 501 5.29 -17.29 -3.17
N LEU A 502 6.32 -18.11 -3.40
CA LEU A 502 6.76 -18.51 -4.72
C LEU A 502 5.98 -19.77 -5.14
N ALA A 503 5.13 -19.64 -6.16
CA ALA A 503 4.39 -20.77 -6.71
C ALA A 503 5.20 -21.42 -7.84
N LEU A 504 5.43 -22.72 -7.75
CA LEU A 504 6.20 -23.51 -8.71
C LEU A 504 5.34 -24.63 -9.28
N LEU A 505 5.15 -24.65 -10.59
CA LEU A 505 4.54 -25.74 -11.31
C LEU A 505 5.62 -26.69 -11.81
N ASP A 506 5.61 -27.95 -11.35
CA ASP A 506 6.41 -29.00 -11.98
C ASP A 506 5.78 -29.36 -13.33
N LEU A 507 6.47 -29.04 -14.42
CA LEU A 507 5.99 -29.23 -15.78
C LEU A 507 5.97 -30.69 -16.22
N ARG A 508 6.59 -31.62 -15.48
CA ARG A 508 6.58 -33.05 -15.80
C ARG A 508 5.30 -33.72 -15.31
N ILE A 509 4.87 -33.36 -14.10
CA ILE A 509 3.69 -33.94 -13.43
C ILE A 509 2.49 -32.98 -13.37
N HIS A 510 2.64 -31.76 -13.90
CA HIS A 510 1.63 -30.70 -13.88
C HIS A 510 1.06 -30.44 -12.47
N LYS A 511 1.93 -30.36 -11.46
CA LYS A 511 1.54 -30.15 -10.05
C LYS A 511 2.16 -28.88 -9.47
N TRP A 512 1.32 -28.02 -8.90
CA TRP A 512 1.75 -26.81 -8.19
C TRP A 512 2.28 -27.14 -6.79
N LYS A 513 3.34 -26.42 -6.42
CA LYS A 513 3.97 -26.38 -5.10
C LYS A 513 4.14 -24.92 -4.69
N HIS A 514 3.87 -24.60 -3.44
CA HIS A 514 4.13 -23.27 -2.88
C HIS A 514 5.33 -23.34 -1.96
N VAL A 515 6.22 -22.37 -2.12
CA VAL A 515 7.45 -22.27 -1.35
C VAL A 515 7.43 -20.94 -0.62
N THR A 516 7.57 -21.01 0.70
CA THR A 516 7.60 -19.81 1.54
C THR A 516 8.95 -19.15 1.37
N LEU A 517 8.95 -17.82 1.23
CA LEU A 517 10.18 -17.05 1.14
C LEU A 517 10.50 -16.49 2.52
N ASP A 518 11.72 -16.72 2.99
CA ASP A 518 12.20 -16.23 4.28
C ASP A 518 12.40 -14.72 4.17
N TYR A 519 11.34 -13.99 4.52
CA TYR A 519 11.28 -12.53 4.64
C TYR A 519 11.25 -11.74 3.31
N ILE A 520 10.04 -11.50 2.77
CA ILE A 520 9.76 -10.34 1.90
C ILE A 520 9.27 -9.19 2.78
N GLY A 521 10.20 -8.55 3.50
CA GLY A 521 9.90 -7.32 4.22
C GLY A 521 9.60 -6.19 3.23
N LYS A 522 8.39 -5.62 3.29
CA LYS A 522 7.99 -4.35 2.62
C LYS A 522 7.97 -4.32 1.09
N GLU A 523 8.59 -5.26 0.37
CA GLU A 523 8.59 -5.27 -1.11
C GLU A 523 7.22 -5.67 -1.69
N LEU A 524 6.82 -5.04 -2.80
CA LEU A 524 5.52 -5.29 -3.43
C LEU A 524 5.63 -6.27 -4.60
N LEU A 525 6.78 -6.30 -5.30
CA LEU A 525 7.04 -7.12 -6.49
C LEU A 525 5.96 -7.03 -7.58
N VAL A 526 5.15 -5.96 -7.56
CA VAL A 526 4.13 -5.65 -8.58
C VAL A 526 4.83 -4.98 -9.77
N ARG A 527 4.67 -5.52 -10.98
CA ARG A 527 5.34 -5.06 -12.20
C ARG A 527 6.87 -5.10 -12.10
N SER A 528 7.38 -6.07 -11.35
CA SER A 528 8.79 -6.43 -11.30
C SER A 528 9.14 -7.36 -12.47
N THR A 529 10.43 -7.56 -12.71
CA THR A 529 10.94 -8.56 -13.67
C THR A 529 11.69 -9.66 -12.94
N ALA A 530 11.66 -10.88 -13.49
CA ALA A 530 12.26 -12.08 -12.93
C ALA A 530 13.24 -12.66 -13.94
N ASN A 531 14.50 -12.87 -13.53
CA ASN A 531 15.57 -13.38 -14.40
C ASN A 531 16.30 -14.52 -13.70
N ILE A 532 16.53 -15.62 -14.42
CA ILE A 532 17.33 -16.73 -13.91
C ILE A 532 18.78 -16.53 -14.33
N VAL A 533 19.68 -16.52 -13.34
CA VAL A 533 21.13 -16.44 -13.55
C VAL A 533 21.81 -17.52 -12.72
N GLY A 534 22.25 -18.59 -13.40
CA GLY A 534 22.67 -19.80 -12.71
C GLY A 534 21.48 -20.41 -11.95
N ASP A 535 21.65 -20.62 -10.65
CA ASP A 535 20.60 -21.14 -9.77
C ASP A 535 19.88 -20.06 -8.97
N ASP A 536 20.07 -18.80 -9.36
CA ASP A 536 19.51 -17.66 -8.68
C ASP A 536 18.41 -17.00 -9.48
N LEU A 537 17.29 -16.75 -8.82
CA LEU A 537 16.22 -15.90 -9.31
C LEU A 537 16.49 -14.45 -8.88
N VAL A 538 16.81 -13.61 -9.85
CA VAL A 538 17.07 -12.19 -9.68
C VAL A 538 15.81 -11.40 -10.02
N MET A 539 15.25 -10.73 -9.01
CA MET A 539 14.09 -9.85 -9.14
C MET A 539 14.55 -8.40 -9.24
N ILE A 540 14.11 -7.67 -10.26
CA ILE A 540 14.48 -6.26 -10.47
C ILE A 540 13.23 -5.38 -10.47
N GLY A 541 13.29 -4.30 -9.69
CA GLY A 541 12.27 -3.26 -9.61
C GLY A 541 10.88 -3.76 -9.21
N GLY A 542 9.86 -3.08 -9.70
CA GLY A 542 8.47 -3.24 -9.28
C GLY A 542 8.05 -2.21 -8.23
N GLY A 543 6.78 -2.22 -7.83
CA GLY A 543 6.23 -1.27 -6.86
C GLY A 543 4.74 -0.93 -7.05
N ALA A 544 4.22 -0.02 -6.21
CA ALA A 544 2.91 0.60 -6.40
C ALA A 544 2.90 2.10 -6.01
N ALA A 545 1.96 2.87 -6.59
CA ALA A 545 1.66 4.24 -6.19
C ALA A 545 0.39 4.25 -5.32
N CYS A 546 0.46 4.91 -4.17
CA CYS A 546 -0.67 5.11 -3.26
C CYS A 546 -0.79 6.59 -2.88
N TYR A 547 -2.01 7.15 -2.89
CA TYR A 547 -2.24 8.55 -2.53
C TYR A 547 -1.91 8.87 -1.06
N ALA A 548 -1.91 7.87 -0.17
CA ALA A 548 -1.62 8.06 1.25
C ALA A 548 -0.12 8.00 1.61
N PHE A 549 0.72 7.35 0.79
CA PHE A 549 2.14 7.07 1.12
C PHE A 549 3.13 7.33 -0.03
N GLY A 550 2.67 7.83 -1.16
CA GLY A 550 3.51 8.10 -2.33
C GLY A 550 3.77 6.88 -3.20
N THR A 551 4.80 6.98 -4.05
CA THR A 551 5.25 5.88 -4.92
C THR A 551 6.31 5.07 -4.18
N LYS A 552 6.13 3.75 -4.15
CA LYS A 552 7.09 2.82 -3.55
C LYS A 552 7.62 1.88 -4.62
N PHE A 553 8.93 1.80 -4.75
CA PHE A 553 9.61 0.82 -5.59
C PHE A 553 10.14 -0.35 -4.77
N SER A 554 10.37 -1.48 -5.45
CA SER A 554 11.05 -2.62 -4.84
C SER A 554 12.54 -2.62 -5.17
N GLU A 555 13.36 -2.90 -4.17
CA GLU A 555 14.81 -3.06 -4.36
C GLU A 555 15.13 -4.36 -5.12
N PRO A 556 16.24 -4.39 -5.89
CA PRO A 556 16.70 -5.61 -6.53
C PRO A 556 17.09 -6.66 -5.48
N LEU A 557 16.61 -7.88 -5.68
CA LEU A 557 16.85 -8.99 -4.76
C LEU A 557 17.12 -10.29 -5.49
N LYS A 558 17.73 -11.22 -4.78
CA LYS A 558 18.21 -12.50 -5.27
C LYS A 558 17.64 -13.62 -4.41
N ILE A 559 17.11 -14.66 -5.03
CA ILE A 559 16.52 -15.83 -4.36
C ILE A 559 17.24 -17.07 -4.88
N SER A 560 17.92 -17.80 -3.99
CA SER A 560 18.61 -19.04 -4.36
C SER A 560 17.59 -20.16 -4.57
N LEU A 561 17.53 -20.70 -5.79
CA LEU A 561 16.64 -21.81 -6.16
C LEU A 561 17.30 -23.20 -5.96
N LEU A 562 18.60 -23.26 -5.65
CA LEU A 562 19.33 -24.50 -5.36
C LEU A 562 18.59 -25.50 -4.44
N PRO A 563 17.95 -25.09 -3.33
CA PRO A 563 17.25 -26.03 -2.45
C PRO A 563 16.14 -26.83 -3.14
N LEU A 564 15.57 -26.30 -4.24
CA LEU A 564 14.54 -26.98 -5.03
C LEU A 564 15.07 -28.21 -5.76
N MET A 565 16.38 -28.31 -6.01
CA MET A 565 16.98 -29.48 -6.66
C MET A 565 16.96 -30.71 -5.74
N SER A 566 17.01 -30.52 -4.42
CA SER A 566 16.94 -31.61 -3.43
C SER A 566 15.55 -32.28 -3.31
N LEU A 567 14.50 -31.63 -3.86
CA LEU A 567 13.16 -32.21 -3.94
C LEU A 567 13.01 -33.22 -5.09
N ASP A 568 13.90 -33.20 -6.09
CA ASP A 568 13.79 -34.06 -7.26
C ASP A 568 14.18 -35.52 -6.95
N ASP A 569 15.16 -35.73 -6.07
CA ASP A 569 15.67 -37.06 -5.71
C ASP A 569 14.73 -37.88 -4.82
N LYS A 570 13.76 -37.26 -4.14
CA LYS A 570 12.80 -37.98 -3.27
C LYS A 570 11.61 -38.58 -4.02
N ILE A 571 11.38 -38.20 -5.27
CA ILE A 571 10.18 -38.60 -6.03
C ILE A 571 10.43 -39.89 -6.84
N LEU A 572 11.68 -40.18 -7.21
CA LEU A 572 12.02 -41.39 -7.98
C LEU A 572 12.04 -42.69 -7.15
N SER A 573 11.93 -42.64 -5.82
CA SER A 573 12.05 -43.83 -4.95
C SER A 573 10.72 -44.37 -4.40
N VAL A 574 9.56 -43.82 -4.76
CA VAL A 574 8.26 -44.14 -4.11
C VAL A 574 7.26 -44.87 -5.02
N GLU A 575 7.50 -44.99 -6.33
CA GLU A 575 6.52 -45.62 -7.26
C GLU A 575 6.77 -47.10 -7.61
N THR A 576 7.69 -47.77 -6.93
CA THR A 576 7.85 -49.23 -7.04
C THR A 576 7.70 -49.87 -5.67
N GLU A 577 6.46 -50.10 -5.23
CA GLU A 577 6.10 -51.35 -4.55
C GLU A 577 4.60 -51.46 -4.24
N LYS A 578 4.05 -52.62 -4.63
CA LYS A 578 2.87 -53.32 -4.07
C LYS A 578 1.47 -52.96 -4.61
N LYS A 579 1.16 -53.57 -5.77
CA LYS A 579 -0.13 -54.25 -5.97
C LYS A 579 -0.01 -55.68 -5.43
N HIS A 580 -0.77 -56.03 -4.40
CA HIS A 580 -1.33 -57.37 -4.28
C HIS A 580 -2.71 -57.34 -3.64
N VAL A 581 -3.63 -57.96 -4.37
CA VAL A 581 -5.04 -58.23 -4.04
C VAL A 581 -5.08 -59.54 -3.26
N THR A 582 -5.86 -59.60 -2.17
CA THR A 582 -6.67 -60.80 -1.89
C THR A 582 -7.83 -60.48 -0.93
N VAL A 583 -8.99 -61.00 -1.33
CA VAL A 583 -10.30 -61.04 -0.65
C VAL A 583 -10.29 -62.14 0.41
N HIS A 584 -11.02 -61.98 1.53
CA HIS A 584 -11.78 -63.08 2.17
C HIS A 584 -12.86 -62.55 3.14
N HIS A 585 -13.97 -63.29 3.18
CA HIS A 585 -15.27 -63.06 3.81
C HIS A 585 -15.44 -63.76 5.18
N ASP A 586 -16.40 -63.25 5.96
CA ASP A 586 -17.31 -63.90 6.94
C ASP A 586 -16.84 -64.49 8.29
N GLY A 587 -17.65 -64.21 9.34
CA GLY A 587 -17.81 -65.09 10.51
C GLY A 587 -18.30 -64.44 11.82
N LEU A 588 -19.57 -64.67 12.19
CA LEU A 588 -20.27 -64.27 13.43
C LEU A 588 -19.91 -65.09 14.70
N LYS A 589 -20.17 -64.48 15.88
CA LYS A 589 -20.82 -65.00 17.13
C LYS A 589 -20.02 -64.87 18.46
N GLY A 590 -20.71 -64.39 19.50
CA GLY A 590 -20.86 -65.13 20.77
C GLY A 590 -20.30 -64.50 22.07
N GLU A 591 -21.21 -64.24 23.01
CA GLU A 591 -21.05 -63.72 24.39
C GLU A 591 -20.31 -64.65 25.37
N LYS A 592 -19.79 -64.08 26.49
CA LYS A 592 -20.18 -64.40 27.90
C LYS A 592 -19.33 -63.68 28.98
N ASN A 593 -20.03 -63.20 30.01
CA ASN A 593 -19.55 -62.67 31.31
C ASN A 593 -19.04 -63.77 32.26
N VAL A 594 -18.12 -63.45 33.19
CA VAL A 594 -18.12 -63.90 34.61
C VAL A 594 -17.33 -62.89 35.49
N ASP A 595 -17.97 -62.42 36.57
CA ASP A 595 -17.45 -61.67 37.72
C ASP A 595 -16.78 -62.58 38.79
N VAL A 596 -15.75 -62.09 39.51
CA VAL A 596 -15.47 -62.47 40.92
C VAL A 596 -14.84 -61.30 41.72
N GLN A 597 -15.67 -60.72 42.60
CA GLN A 597 -15.50 -60.27 44.00
C GLN A 597 -14.22 -59.61 44.58
N ASP A 598 -14.51 -58.49 45.23
CA ASP A 598 -13.82 -57.61 46.21
C ASP A 598 -13.47 -58.31 47.56
N PRO A 599 -12.64 -57.75 48.50
CA PRO A 599 -13.08 -56.61 49.33
C PRO A 599 -12.01 -55.61 49.86
N ASN A 600 -12.39 -54.32 49.86
CA ASN A 600 -12.27 -53.28 50.90
C ASN A 600 -10.95 -53.03 51.66
N LEU A 601 -10.40 -51.81 51.53
CA LEU A 601 -10.27 -50.88 52.66
C LEU A 601 -10.25 -49.39 52.22
N SER A 602 -10.90 -48.58 53.05
CA SER A 602 -11.31 -47.18 52.96
C SER A 602 -10.23 -46.10 52.73
N GLY A 603 -10.61 -44.98 52.09
CA GLY A 603 -9.98 -43.68 52.37
C GLY A 603 -10.12 -42.56 51.33
N ALA A 604 -11.20 -41.78 51.43
CA ALA A 604 -11.34 -40.34 51.15
C ALA A 604 -10.89 -39.72 49.79
N TYR A 605 -11.91 -39.18 49.11
CA TYR A 605 -11.95 -38.14 48.06
C TYR A 605 -10.70 -37.27 47.82
N ASN A 606 -10.23 -37.23 46.57
CA ASN A 606 -10.01 -35.97 45.84
C ASN A 606 -9.96 -36.20 44.32
N PHE A 607 -10.82 -35.46 43.62
CA PHE A 607 -10.93 -35.39 42.17
C PHE A 607 -9.88 -34.39 41.68
N GLU A 608 -8.80 -34.85 41.05
CA GLU A 608 -7.98 -33.97 40.19
C GLU A 608 -7.26 -34.80 39.12
N ALA A 609 -7.85 -34.77 37.92
CA ALA A 609 -7.22 -35.25 36.70
C ALA A 609 -6.02 -34.35 36.35
N LYS A 610 -4.80 -34.92 36.35
CA LYS A 610 -3.66 -34.34 35.63
C LYS A 610 -3.33 -35.22 34.43
N GLN A 611 -3.94 -34.86 33.30
CA GLN A 611 -3.33 -35.07 31.98
C GLN A 611 -1.94 -34.43 32.00
N ARG A 612 -0.89 -35.25 31.93
CA ARG A 612 0.44 -34.77 31.54
C ARG A 612 0.36 -34.35 30.07
N GLN A 613 0.25 -33.05 29.83
CA GLN A 613 0.57 -32.46 28.54
C GLN A 613 2.03 -32.80 28.19
N SER A 614 2.23 -33.39 27.02
CA SER A 614 3.52 -33.52 26.35
C SER A 614 4.11 -32.13 26.10
N VAL A 615 5.04 -31.69 26.95
CA VAL A 615 5.87 -30.50 26.71
C VAL A 615 6.81 -30.81 25.54
N ALA A 616 6.77 -30.00 24.48
CA ALA A 616 7.72 -30.13 23.37
C ALA A 616 9.13 -29.83 23.88
N SER A 617 9.97 -30.86 24.01
CA SER A 617 11.37 -30.72 24.43
C SER A 617 12.12 -29.87 23.41
N CYS A 618 12.69 -28.74 23.85
CA CYS A 618 13.63 -27.95 23.03
C CYS A 618 15.02 -28.62 23.08
N TRP A 619 15.87 -28.43 22.06
CA TRP A 619 17.19 -29.09 21.99
C TRP A 619 18.35 -28.11 21.73
N VAL A 620 19.54 -28.49 22.18
CA VAL A 620 20.83 -27.85 21.88
C VAL A 620 21.83 -28.87 21.36
N LEU A 621 22.77 -28.44 20.51
CA LEU A 621 23.96 -29.18 20.11
C LEU A 621 25.16 -28.69 20.92
N GLN A 622 25.73 -29.59 21.72
CA GLN A 622 26.95 -29.36 22.49
C GLN A 622 28.17 -29.62 21.59
N LEU A 623 29.11 -28.68 21.59
CA LEU A 623 30.40 -28.78 20.89
C LEU A 623 31.53 -28.35 21.81
N GLU A 624 32.71 -28.98 21.67
CA GLU A 624 33.92 -28.50 22.33
C GLU A 624 34.29 -27.09 21.85
N LYS A 625 34.80 -26.26 22.76
CA LYS A 625 35.11 -24.85 22.51
C LYS A 625 36.01 -24.61 21.30
N LYS A 626 36.96 -25.51 21.01
CA LYS A 626 37.86 -25.42 19.84
C LYS A 626 37.12 -25.52 18.49
N TYR A 627 36.01 -26.26 18.44
CA TYR A 627 35.22 -26.44 17.21
C TYR A 627 33.99 -25.52 17.16
N ALA A 628 33.71 -24.77 18.23
CA ALA A 628 32.51 -23.97 18.37
C ALA A 628 32.32 -22.91 17.27
N LYS A 629 33.41 -22.27 16.79
CA LYS A 629 33.32 -21.29 15.70
C LYS A 629 32.91 -21.96 14.38
N LEU A 630 33.63 -23.01 13.99
CA LEU A 630 33.36 -23.74 12.75
C LEU A 630 32.00 -24.46 12.79
N GLY A 631 31.65 -25.09 13.91
CA GLY A 631 30.36 -25.73 14.12
C GLY A 631 29.20 -24.72 14.09
N LYS A 632 29.37 -23.53 14.68
CA LYS A 632 28.41 -22.44 14.56
C LYS A 632 28.24 -21.98 13.11
N ASP A 633 29.33 -21.82 12.38
CA ASP A 633 29.32 -21.38 10.99
C ASP A 633 28.64 -22.43 10.09
N ILE A 634 28.88 -23.72 10.34
CA ILE A 634 28.16 -24.84 9.71
C ILE A 634 26.66 -24.76 10.03
N LEU A 635 26.30 -24.72 11.32
CA LEU A 635 24.89 -24.67 11.73
C LEU A 635 24.17 -23.45 11.16
N LYS A 636 24.86 -22.30 11.04
CA LYS A 636 24.32 -21.08 10.45
C LYS A 636 24.19 -21.17 8.92
N LYS A 637 25.18 -21.75 8.22
CA LYS A 637 25.16 -21.95 6.75
C LYS A 637 23.95 -22.77 6.33
N PHE A 638 23.66 -23.86 7.06
CA PHE A 638 22.61 -24.80 6.68
C PHE A 638 21.26 -24.57 7.38
N GLY A 639 21.10 -23.46 8.11
CA GLY A 639 19.84 -23.15 8.81
C GLY A 639 19.50 -24.11 9.96
N TRP A 640 20.51 -24.80 10.50
CA TRP A 640 20.39 -25.75 11.60
C TRP A 640 20.44 -25.08 12.99
N LEU A 641 20.93 -23.84 13.05
CA LEU A 641 20.96 -23.03 14.26
C LEU A 641 19.60 -22.34 14.49
N ASP A 642 18.99 -22.55 15.66
CA ASP A 642 17.80 -21.83 16.10
C ASP A 642 18.19 -20.43 16.61
N LEU A 643 18.02 -19.43 15.74
CA LEU A 643 18.37 -18.04 16.02
C LEU A 643 17.43 -17.36 17.03
N ALA A 644 16.27 -17.95 17.36
CA ALA A 644 15.35 -17.40 18.33
C ALA A 644 15.81 -17.63 19.78
N ARG A 645 16.74 -18.57 19.99
CA ARG A 645 17.32 -18.90 21.30
C ARG A 645 18.80 -18.53 21.36
N LYS A 646 19.32 -18.26 22.56
CA LYS A 646 20.72 -17.84 22.75
C LYS A 646 21.65 -19.03 22.98
N VAL A 647 22.82 -18.98 22.34
CA VAL A 647 23.96 -19.86 22.62
C VAL A 647 24.43 -19.62 24.05
N HIS A 648 24.72 -20.69 24.80
CA HIS A 648 25.18 -20.61 26.18
C HIS A 648 26.33 -21.58 26.45
N LEU A 649 27.13 -21.28 27.48
CA LEU A 649 28.21 -22.14 27.95
C LEU A 649 27.64 -23.20 28.89
N GLN A 650 28.17 -24.43 28.82
CA GLN A 650 27.90 -25.44 29.83
C GLN A 650 28.80 -25.22 31.06
N SER A 651 28.35 -25.67 32.23
CA SER A 651 28.98 -25.42 33.55
C SER A 651 30.43 -25.91 33.72
N ASN A 652 30.96 -26.68 32.76
CA ASN A 652 32.34 -27.15 32.74
C ASN A 652 33.31 -26.26 31.92
N GLU A 653 32.84 -25.14 31.34
CA GLU A 653 33.60 -24.18 30.50
C GLU A 653 34.31 -24.73 29.24
N LEU A 654 34.29 -26.05 29.05
CA LEU A 654 34.92 -26.76 27.94
C LEU A 654 34.01 -26.86 26.72
N HIS A 655 32.69 -26.73 26.91
CA HIS A 655 31.69 -26.95 25.86
C HIS A 655 30.71 -25.77 25.70
N ILE A 656 30.29 -25.55 24.45
CA ILE A 656 29.33 -24.52 24.05
C ILE A 656 28.09 -25.21 23.49
N CYS A 657 26.92 -24.81 23.99
CA CYS A 657 25.62 -25.34 23.59
C CYS A 657 24.94 -24.40 22.61
N PHE A 658 24.70 -24.89 21.40
CA PHE A 658 24.05 -24.17 20.31
C PHE A 658 22.57 -24.60 20.20
N PRO A 659 21.61 -23.68 20.34
CA PRO A 659 20.21 -24.01 20.10
C PRO A 659 20.01 -24.49 18.66
N ILE A 660 19.41 -25.66 18.49
CA ILE A 660 19.24 -26.28 17.18
C ILE A 660 17.77 -26.38 16.79
N THR A 661 17.52 -26.34 15.49
CA THR A 661 16.18 -26.51 14.94
C THR A 661 15.74 -27.97 15.03
N LYS A 662 14.42 -28.19 15.08
CA LYS A 662 13.85 -29.56 15.04
C LYS A 662 14.26 -30.32 13.78
N GLN A 663 14.40 -29.62 12.65
CA GLN A 663 14.87 -30.20 11.40
C GLN A 663 16.29 -30.79 11.53
N PHE A 664 17.21 -30.07 12.17
CA PHE A 664 18.55 -30.58 12.41
C PHE A 664 18.53 -31.75 13.41
N PHE A 665 17.74 -31.64 14.48
CA PHE A 665 17.56 -32.73 15.45
C PHE A 665 17.13 -34.04 14.76
N ASP A 666 16.12 -33.98 13.90
CA ASP A 666 15.59 -35.16 13.20
C ASP A 666 16.62 -35.79 12.25
N VAL A 667 17.44 -34.96 11.58
CA VAL A 667 18.44 -35.43 10.61
C VAL A 667 19.68 -35.99 11.33
N PHE A 668 20.23 -35.25 12.29
CA PHE A 668 21.44 -35.64 13.01
C PHE A 668 21.17 -36.87 13.90
N SER A 669 20.02 -36.95 14.58
CA SER A 669 19.67 -38.12 15.41
C SER A 669 19.48 -39.39 14.58
N LYS A 670 18.88 -39.29 13.38
CA LYS A 670 18.77 -40.44 12.46
C LYS A 670 20.13 -40.91 11.97
N MET A 671 21.04 -39.98 11.67
CA MET A 671 22.40 -40.30 11.24
C MET A 671 23.21 -40.98 12.37
N VAL A 672 23.09 -40.50 13.61
CA VAL A 672 23.77 -41.10 14.77
C VAL A 672 23.20 -42.51 15.08
N HIS A 673 21.90 -42.75 14.87
CA HIS A 673 21.29 -44.06 15.08
C HIS A 673 21.46 -45.09 13.95
N GLN A 674 21.72 -44.65 12.70
CA GLN A 674 21.81 -45.57 11.55
C GLN A 674 23.21 -46.14 11.28
N HIS A 675 24.26 -45.69 11.97
CA HIS A 675 25.64 -46.17 11.78
C HIS A 675 26.28 -46.56 13.13
N GLY A 676 25.71 -47.59 13.74
CA GLY A 676 26.24 -48.25 14.94
C GLY A 676 27.29 -49.33 14.66
N ASP A 677 27.66 -49.61 13.41
CA ASP A 677 28.72 -50.58 13.07
C ASP A 677 29.78 -49.95 12.17
N ALA A 678 31.03 -50.21 12.56
CA ALA A 678 32.24 -49.54 12.11
C ALA A 678 32.61 -49.82 10.64
N VAL A 679 33.08 -48.77 9.95
CA VAL A 679 34.06 -48.90 8.85
C VAL A 679 35.10 -47.79 9.03
N ALA A 680 36.35 -48.20 9.24
CA ALA A 680 37.51 -47.32 9.23
C ALA A 680 37.70 -46.72 7.83
N GLY A 681 37.78 -45.39 7.72
CA GLY A 681 37.97 -44.72 6.44
C GLY A 681 38.25 -43.22 6.54
N GLN A 682 39.55 -42.89 6.53
CA GLN A 682 40.20 -41.60 6.23
C GLN A 682 39.84 -40.37 7.09
N ASN A 683 40.76 -40.02 8.00
CA ASN A 683 40.80 -38.74 8.71
C ASN A 683 40.89 -37.57 7.72
N PHE A 684 39.79 -36.87 7.49
CA PHE A 684 39.77 -35.63 6.72
C PHE A 684 39.82 -34.44 7.68
N ILE A 685 40.99 -34.13 8.21
CA ILE A 685 41.22 -32.87 8.93
C ILE A 685 41.41 -31.78 7.87
N PRO A 686 40.50 -30.78 7.73
CA PRO A 686 40.71 -29.70 6.79
C PRO A 686 41.92 -28.87 7.25
N ARG A 687 42.96 -28.79 6.42
CA ARG A 687 44.04 -27.80 6.62
C ARG A 687 43.44 -26.41 6.51
N GLU A 688 43.96 -25.47 7.30
CA GLU A 688 43.59 -24.05 7.27
C GLU A 688 43.49 -23.54 5.82
N GLY A 689 42.29 -23.12 5.42
CA GLY A 689 42.05 -22.52 4.10
C GLY A 689 40.90 -23.07 3.26
N VAL A 690 40.14 -24.07 3.71
CA VAL A 690 38.96 -24.54 2.95
C VAL A 690 37.82 -23.53 3.05
N LEU A 691 37.37 -23.01 1.90
CA LEU A 691 36.24 -22.10 1.80
C LEU A 691 34.94 -22.84 2.18
N LEU A 692 34.22 -22.30 3.15
CA LEU A 692 32.96 -22.85 3.66
C LEU A 692 31.92 -23.07 2.55
N ASP A 693 32.02 -22.39 1.41
CA ASP A 693 31.08 -22.44 0.29
C ASP A 693 31.02 -23.82 -0.41
N GLU A 694 32.08 -24.63 -0.35
CA GLU A 694 32.14 -25.94 -1.01
C GLU A 694 31.51 -27.10 -0.21
N PHE A 695 31.20 -26.90 1.08
CA PHE A 695 30.63 -27.98 1.90
C PHE A 695 29.20 -28.34 1.48
N SER A 696 28.96 -29.63 1.21
CA SER A 696 27.63 -30.24 1.08
C SER A 696 27.02 -30.56 2.46
N CYS A 697 25.69 -30.76 2.53
CA CYS A 697 25.00 -31.13 3.78
C CYS A 697 25.56 -32.43 4.41
N SER A 698 25.90 -33.44 3.60
CA SER A 698 26.44 -34.71 4.12
C SER A 698 27.86 -34.55 4.69
N THR A 699 28.71 -33.77 4.01
CA THR A 699 30.06 -33.43 4.49
C THR A 699 29.98 -32.67 5.82
N ALA A 700 29.06 -31.71 5.93
CA ALA A 700 28.86 -30.93 7.15
C ALA A 700 28.35 -31.77 8.34
N LEU A 701 27.43 -32.72 8.10
CA LEU A 701 26.95 -33.63 9.14
C LEU A 701 28.04 -34.59 9.62
N ASN A 702 28.87 -35.11 8.71
CA ASN A 702 30.03 -35.94 9.05
C ASN A 702 31.06 -35.17 9.87
N LEU A 703 31.36 -33.92 9.49
CA LEU A 703 32.24 -33.03 10.27
C LEU A 703 31.71 -32.77 11.69
N LEU A 704 30.40 -32.50 11.84
CA LEU A 704 29.80 -32.32 13.17
C LEU A 704 29.88 -33.62 14.00
N LYS A 705 29.77 -34.80 13.38
CA LYS A 705 29.99 -36.09 14.06
C LYS A 705 31.45 -36.28 14.48
N GLU A 706 32.40 -35.90 13.64
CA GLU A 706 33.84 -35.94 13.95
C GLU A 706 34.25 -34.92 15.04
N PHE A 707 33.45 -33.87 15.26
CA PHE A 707 33.64 -32.92 16.36
C PHE A 707 33.02 -33.38 17.69
N ASP A 708 32.63 -34.66 17.79
CA ASP A 708 31.95 -35.25 18.94
C ASP A 708 30.71 -34.44 19.38
N ALA A 709 29.93 -33.93 18.41
CA ALA A 709 28.76 -33.12 18.71
C ALA A 709 27.62 -33.96 19.32
N VAL A 710 27.12 -33.53 20.48
CA VAL A 710 26.06 -34.25 21.22
C VAL A 710 24.80 -33.38 21.32
N ILE A 711 23.64 -33.98 21.06
CA ILE A 711 22.35 -33.30 21.25
C ILE A 711 21.87 -33.47 22.69
N LEU A 712 21.50 -32.36 23.33
CA LEU A 712 20.91 -32.31 24.67
C LEU A 712 19.55 -31.62 24.66
N VAL A 713 18.75 -31.84 25.71
CA VAL A 713 17.50 -31.12 25.94
C VAL A 713 17.81 -29.73 26.53
N ASP A 714 17.16 -28.70 26.00
CA ASP A 714 17.33 -27.29 26.39
C ASP A 714 16.39 -26.92 27.55
N GLU A 715 16.85 -27.14 28.77
CA GLU A 715 16.11 -26.82 30.00
C GLU A 715 15.93 -25.29 30.20
N ALA A 716 16.66 -24.44 29.47
CA ALA A 716 16.59 -22.98 29.59
C ALA A 716 15.43 -22.33 28.80
N ALA A 717 14.72 -23.08 27.96
CA ALA A 717 13.69 -22.56 27.04
C ALA A 717 12.32 -22.27 27.68
N GLU A 718 12.05 -22.72 28.92
CA GLU A 718 10.71 -22.63 29.54
C GLU A 718 10.22 -21.20 29.90
N VAL A 719 11.01 -20.13 29.69
CA VAL A 719 10.79 -18.84 30.40
C VAL A 719 10.22 -17.67 29.57
N ARG A 720 9.87 -17.74 28.27
CA ARG A 720 9.44 -16.50 27.51
C ARG A 720 8.20 -16.59 26.60
N LYS A 721 7.18 -15.74 26.87
CA LYS A 721 5.89 -15.54 26.15
C LYS A 721 5.96 -14.49 25.01
N THR A 722 4.98 -14.55 24.10
CA THR A 722 4.75 -13.74 22.87
C THR A 722 4.47 -12.24 23.12
N ALA A 723 4.87 -11.37 22.17
CA ALA A 723 4.80 -9.90 22.28
C ALA A 723 3.40 -9.31 21.95
N LYS A 724 2.94 -8.36 22.76
CA LYS A 724 1.66 -7.62 22.60
C LYS A 724 1.85 -6.28 21.86
N SER A 725 0.77 -5.74 21.28
CA SER A 725 0.80 -4.42 20.61
C SER A 725 0.87 -3.25 21.61
N PRO A 726 1.51 -2.10 21.29
CA PRO A 726 1.61 -0.95 22.20
C PRO A 726 0.25 -0.40 22.64
N LEU A 727 -0.74 -0.28 21.76
CA LEU A 727 -2.07 0.19 22.16
C LEU A 727 -2.75 -0.77 23.14
N GLN A 728 -2.57 -2.08 22.96
CA GLN A 728 -3.17 -3.08 23.84
C GLN A 728 -2.47 -3.11 25.21
N MET A 729 -1.14 -3.02 25.23
CA MET A 729 -0.40 -2.84 26.48
C MET A 729 -0.81 -1.55 27.18
N MET A 730 -0.99 -0.45 26.44
CA MET A 730 -1.42 0.84 27.00
C MET A 730 -2.80 0.74 27.64
N LYS A 731 -3.77 0.13 26.95
CA LYS A 731 -5.11 -0.10 27.50
C LYS A 731 -5.08 -0.93 28.77
N GLU A 732 -4.33 -2.03 28.79
CA GLU A 732 -4.21 -2.89 29.97
C GLU A 732 -3.60 -2.14 31.16
N VAL A 733 -2.51 -1.41 30.93
CA VAL A 733 -1.80 -0.68 31.98
C VAL A 733 -2.61 0.50 32.51
N VAL A 734 -3.22 1.29 31.62
CA VAL A 734 -4.04 2.45 32.02
C VAL A 734 -5.32 2.01 32.69
N ALA A 735 -5.97 0.92 32.24
CA ALA A 735 -7.15 0.37 32.90
C ALA A 735 -6.84 -0.07 34.35
N SER A 736 -5.68 -0.69 34.56
CA SER A 736 -5.22 -1.03 35.90
C SER A 736 -5.01 0.21 36.77
N LEU A 737 -4.40 1.27 36.21
CA LEU A 737 -4.11 2.51 36.94
C LEU A 737 -5.39 3.26 37.36
N ILE A 738 -6.34 3.41 36.42
CA ILE A 738 -7.65 4.02 36.65
C ILE A 738 -8.41 3.27 37.75
N LYS A 739 -8.43 1.94 37.68
CA LYS A 739 -9.10 1.09 38.67
C LYS A 739 -8.50 1.22 40.07
N CYS A 740 -7.18 1.28 40.18
CA CYS A 740 -6.49 1.47 41.46
C CYS A 740 -6.79 2.85 42.10
N LYS A 741 -7.03 3.87 41.28
CA LYS A 741 -7.25 5.25 41.74
C LYS A 741 -8.74 5.63 41.82
N GLY A 742 -9.65 4.69 41.56
CA GLY A 742 -11.10 4.91 41.65
C GLY A 742 -11.68 5.81 40.56
N LEU A 743 -11.01 5.91 39.40
CA LEU A 743 -11.45 6.72 38.27
C LEU A 743 -12.39 5.93 37.34
N SER A 744 -13.16 6.63 36.51
CA SER A 744 -14.11 6.00 35.57
C SER A 744 -13.39 5.26 34.44
N GLU A 745 -13.87 4.05 34.10
CA GLU A 745 -13.37 3.29 32.94
C GLU A 745 -13.69 3.99 31.59
N GLU A 746 -14.64 4.93 31.57
CA GLU A 746 -14.98 5.74 30.38
C GLU A 746 -13.80 6.61 29.91
N LEU A 747 -12.85 6.91 30.81
CA LEU A 747 -11.61 7.61 30.45
C LEU A 747 -10.80 6.84 29.39
N LEU A 748 -10.89 5.51 29.33
CA LEU A 748 -10.15 4.68 28.35
C LEU A 748 -10.49 5.00 26.89
N ASP A 749 -11.63 5.63 26.62
CA ASP A 749 -12.02 6.06 25.27
C ASP A 749 -11.25 7.31 24.80
N GLN A 750 -10.60 8.03 25.71
CA GLN A 750 -9.73 9.18 25.41
C GLN A 750 -8.28 8.79 25.10
N LEU A 751 -7.96 7.49 25.10
CA LEU A 751 -6.63 7.00 24.80
C LEU A 751 -6.24 7.30 23.34
N PRO A 752 -4.98 7.70 23.08
CA PRO A 752 -4.51 7.98 21.73
C PRO A 752 -4.50 6.72 20.88
N THR A 753 -5.15 6.76 19.71
CA THR A 753 -5.04 5.71 18.69
C THR A 753 -3.87 5.93 17.73
N ARG A 754 -3.28 7.13 17.73
CA ARG A 754 -2.12 7.55 16.94
C ARG A 754 -1.30 8.57 17.72
N TRP A 755 -0.01 8.65 17.44
CA TRP A 755 0.92 9.64 18.01
C TRP A 755 2.03 9.94 16.99
N GLU A 756 2.65 11.11 17.13
CA GLU A 756 3.77 11.57 16.30
C GLU A 756 5.09 11.33 17.06
N ARG A 757 6.22 11.21 16.34
CA ARG A 757 7.56 11.26 16.93
C ARG A 757 8.32 12.42 16.32
N LEU A 758 8.90 13.23 17.18
CA LEU A 758 9.75 14.36 16.80
C LEU A 758 11.09 14.18 17.50
N GLY A 759 12.07 13.67 16.78
CA GLY A 759 13.33 13.20 17.36
C GLY A 759 13.09 12.06 18.35
N ASP A 760 13.56 12.26 19.58
CA ASP A 760 13.42 11.38 20.74
C ASP A 760 12.14 11.64 21.56
N VAL A 761 11.32 12.64 21.20
CA VAL A 761 10.07 12.96 21.89
C VAL A 761 8.87 12.33 21.17
N VAL A 762 8.00 11.67 21.94
CA VAL A 762 6.69 11.23 21.45
C VAL A 762 5.66 12.32 21.71
N VAL A 763 4.92 12.72 20.67
CA VAL A 763 3.90 13.77 20.74
C VAL A 763 2.51 13.15 20.60
N LEU A 764 1.72 13.27 21.66
CA LEU A 764 0.33 12.84 21.72
C LEU A 764 -0.61 13.88 21.08
N PRO A 765 -1.72 13.45 20.47
CA PRO A 765 -2.72 14.36 19.93
C PRO A 765 -3.33 15.27 21.02
N ALA A 766 -3.69 16.49 20.64
CA ALA A 766 -4.43 17.42 21.50
C ALA A 766 -5.79 16.86 21.96
N THR A 767 -6.29 15.84 21.25
CA THR A 767 -7.57 15.20 21.56
C THR A 767 -7.48 14.12 22.63
N SER A 768 -6.27 13.76 23.06
CA SER A 768 -6.03 12.68 24.01
C SER A 768 -5.94 13.21 25.43
N PHE A 769 -6.43 12.41 26.38
CA PHE A 769 -6.39 12.72 27.81
C PHE A 769 -6.94 14.11 28.16
N LYS A 770 -8.14 14.44 27.67
CA LYS A 770 -8.73 15.78 27.84
C LYS A 770 -9.33 16.01 29.22
N ASP A 771 -9.78 14.94 29.87
CA ASP A 771 -10.43 15.03 31.17
C ASP A 771 -9.44 15.49 32.26
N PRO A 772 -9.77 16.50 33.08
CA PRO A 772 -8.92 16.93 34.19
C PRO A 772 -8.59 15.81 35.18
N SER A 773 -9.39 14.74 35.23
CA SER A 773 -9.13 13.57 36.07
C SER A 773 -7.81 12.86 35.72
N TRP A 774 -7.27 13.07 34.51
CA TRP A 774 -5.96 12.54 34.12
C TRP A 774 -4.81 13.22 34.86
N ASP A 775 -4.97 14.49 35.24
CA ASP A 775 -3.95 15.23 35.98
C ASP A 775 -3.78 14.67 37.40
N LEU A 776 -4.84 14.08 37.98
CA LEU A 776 -4.81 13.41 39.29
C LEU A 776 -3.92 12.16 39.32
N ILE A 777 -3.64 11.56 38.16
CA ILE A 777 -2.82 10.36 38.00
C ILE A 777 -1.60 10.61 37.11
N GLY A 778 -1.36 11.85 36.71
CA GLY A 778 -0.33 12.23 35.72
C GLY A 778 1.07 11.76 36.09
N ASP A 779 1.46 11.92 37.36
CA ASP A 779 2.80 11.57 37.86
C ASP A 779 3.14 10.08 37.66
N GLU A 780 2.15 9.19 37.77
CA GLU A 780 2.32 7.74 37.55
C GLU A 780 2.01 7.34 36.09
N LEU A 781 1.06 8.03 35.46
CA LEU A 781 0.57 7.75 34.12
C LEU A 781 1.63 8.08 33.05
N TRP A 782 2.16 9.31 33.04
CA TRP A 782 2.97 9.78 31.93
C TRP A 782 4.30 9.02 31.76
N PRO A 783 5.08 8.75 32.82
CA PRO A 783 6.29 7.93 32.69
C PRO A 783 5.98 6.51 32.19
N THR A 784 4.84 5.97 32.60
CA THR A 784 4.37 4.65 32.18
C THR A 784 4.04 4.63 30.68
N ILE A 785 3.33 5.65 30.19
CA ILE A 785 3.04 5.80 28.76
C ILE A 785 4.32 6.00 27.94
N ALA A 786 5.24 6.85 28.40
CA ALA A 786 6.52 7.10 27.73
C ALA A 786 7.31 5.79 27.56
N LYS A 787 7.50 5.04 28.66
CA LYS A 787 8.20 3.75 28.67
C LYS A 787 7.55 2.74 27.72
N LEU A 788 6.22 2.67 27.71
CA LEU A 788 5.47 1.76 26.87
C LEU A 788 5.61 2.09 25.38
N LEU A 789 5.65 3.38 25.04
CA LEU A 789 5.90 3.87 23.69
C LEU A 789 7.39 3.88 23.31
N SER A 790 8.25 3.27 24.14
CA SER A 790 9.70 3.20 23.96
C SER A 790 10.31 4.59 23.76
N SER A 791 9.94 5.52 24.64
CA SER A 791 10.45 6.89 24.69
C SER A 791 10.74 7.29 26.14
N ASN A 792 11.76 8.11 26.34
CA ASN A 792 12.04 8.72 27.65
C ASN A 792 11.37 10.09 27.80
N ARG A 793 10.85 10.65 26.70
CA ARG A 793 10.21 11.97 26.66
C ARG A 793 8.86 11.89 25.97
N LEU A 794 7.88 12.57 26.55
CA LEU A 794 6.49 12.56 26.14
C LEU A 794 5.95 13.98 26.16
N ALA A 795 5.24 14.36 25.13
CA ALA A 795 4.61 15.66 25.01
C ALA A 795 3.18 15.53 24.48
N ARG A 796 2.36 16.56 24.67
CA ARG A 796 1.01 16.66 24.13
C ARG A 796 0.88 17.91 23.27
N LYS A 797 0.28 17.76 22.09
CA LYS A 797 0.10 18.84 21.12
C LYS A 797 -0.91 19.88 21.65
N GLY A 798 -0.55 21.15 21.64
CA GLY A 798 -1.45 22.26 21.91
C GLY A 798 -1.90 23.00 20.63
N ARG A 799 -2.82 23.98 20.78
CA ARG A 799 -3.17 24.92 19.69
C ARG A 799 -2.11 25.99 19.57
N VAL A 800 -1.52 26.16 18.39
CA VAL A 800 -0.55 27.25 18.11
C VAL A 800 -1.14 28.59 18.56
N ALA A 801 -0.37 29.36 19.32
CA ALA A 801 -0.83 30.64 19.82
C ALA A 801 -1.02 31.63 18.65
N PRO A 802 -2.08 32.46 18.65
CA PRO A 802 -2.30 33.49 17.63
C PRO A 802 -1.39 34.72 17.84
N THR A 803 -0.19 34.52 18.37
CA THR A 803 0.84 35.55 18.53
C THR A 803 1.51 35.80 17.18
N GLY A 804 2.10 36.99 16.98
CA GLY A 804 2.84 37.32 15.75
C GLY A 804 3.99 36.34 15.44
N THR A 805 4.52 35.66 16.46
CA THR A 805 5.60 34.66 16.38
C THR A 805 5.11 33.22 16.21
N ARG A 806 3.79 32.97 16.33
CA ARG A 806 3.14 31.65 16.19
C ARG A 806 3.75 30.59 17.08
N ASP A 807 3.84 30.90 18.37
CA ASP A 807 4.54 30.05 19.33
C ASP A 807 3.89 28.68 19.45
N SER A 808 4.74 27.66 19.62
CA SER A 808 4.28 26.31 19.93
C SER A 808 3.65 26.31 21.32
N THR A 809 2.58 25.54 21.48
CA THR A 809 1.94 25.27 22.78
C THR A 809 2.04 23.78 23.12
N LEU A 810 3.06 23.12 22.58
CA LEU A 810 3.39 21.75 22.91
C LEU A 810 3.76 21.66 24.40
N GLU A 811 3.04 20.82 25.12
CA GLU A 811 3.20 20.61 26.55
C GLU A 811 4.09 19.40 26.79
N ILE A 812 5.18 19.55 27.55
CA ILE A 812 6.04 18.42 27.94
C ILE A 812 5.41 17.72 29.15
N LEU A 813 4.99 16.47 28.97
CA LEU A 813 4.41 15.62 30.01
C LEU A 813 5.47 14.79 30.74
N VAL A 814 6.53 14.37 30.03
CA VAL A 814 7.70 13.66 30.57
C VAL A 814 8.94 14.18 29.87
N GLY A 815 9.96 14.53 30.64
CA GLY A 815 11.22 15.03 30.13
C GLY A 815 11.64 16.35 30.78
N ASP A 816 12.85 16.76 30.45
CA ASP A 816 13.55 17.92 30.99
C ASP A 816 13.33 19.20 30.17
N ASN A 817 13.20 19.07 28.84
CA ASN A 817 12.97 20.21 27.94
C ASN A 817 12.23 19.77 26.65
N GLY A 818 11.97 20.72 25.74
CA GLY A 818 11.37 20.47 24.42
C GLY A 818 12.37 20.38 23.26
N TRP A 819 13.68 20.39 23.52
CA TRP A 819 14.72 20.40 22.50
C TRP A 819 14.81 19.05 21.77
N VAL A 820 14.76 19.06 20.44
CA VAL A 820 14.74 17.85 19.61
C VAL A 820 15.60 18.05 18.37
N ASP A 821 16.20 16.95 17.92
CA ASP A 821 16.90 16.89 16.64
C ASP A 821 16.04 16.14 15.61
N HIS A 822 15.82 16.79 14.48
CA HIS A 822 15.09 16.24 13.35
C HIS A 822 15.96 16.25 12.10
N ARG A 823 16.03 15.13 11.37
CA ARG A 823 16.82 15.03 10.15
C ARG A 823 15.92 14.90 8.93
N GLU A 824 16.06 15.82 7.99
CA GLU A 824 15.26 15.87 6.76
C GLU A 824 16.15 16.25 5.57
N ASN A 825 16.13 15.46 4.50
CA ASN A 825 16.92 15.69 3.28
C ASN A 825 18.43 15.94 3.53
N GLY A 826 19.01 15.22 4.49
CA GLY A 826 20.43 15.38 4.86
C GLY A 826 20.74 16.62 5.71
N ILE A 827 19.72 17.42 6.06
CA ILE A 827 19.83 18.59 6.92
C ILE A 827 19.35 18.22 8.33
N ILE A 828 20.06 18.71 9.34
CA ILE A 828 19.71 18.57 10.76
C ILE A 828 18.99 19.85 11.22
N TYR A 829 17.82 19.70 11.81
CA TYR A 829 17.02 20.74 12.43
C TYR A 829 16.90 20.43 13.92
N SER A 830 17.67 21.14 14.71
CA SER A 830 17.69 21.19 16.16
C SER A 830 16.88 22.39 16.65
N PHE A 831 15.84 22.17 17.44
CA PHE A 831 14.99 23.26 17.94
C PHE A 831 14.20 22.84 19.18
N ASP A 832 13.73 23.83 19.95
CA ASP A 832 12.80 23.60 21.05
C ASP A 832 11.37 23.46 20.52
N ALA A 833 10.84 22.24 20.45
CA ALA A 833 9.50 21.98 19.96
C ALA A 833 8.39 22.55 20.87
N ALA A 834 8.71 22.90 22.12
CA ALA A 834 7.79 23.60 23.02
C ALA A 834 7.71 25.10 22.76
N LYS A 835 8.65 25.68 22.00
CA LYS A 835 8.73 27.13 21.74
C LYS A 835 8.63 27.47 20.26
N CYS A 836 9.14 26.61 19.39
CA CYS A 836 9.17 26.81 17.95
C CYS A 836 8.21 25.85 17.24
N MET A 837 7.51 26.36 16.23
CA MET A 837 6.69 25.53 15.36
C MET A 837 7.55 24.72 14.39
N PHE A 838 7.23 23.43 14.21
CA PHE A 838 7.76 22.59 13.13
C PHE A 838 6.67 22.05 12.20
N SER A 839 6.73 22.36 10.91
CA SER A 839 5.76 21.87 9.91
C SER A 839 6.36 20.81 8.99
N TRP A 840 5.84 19.58 9.11
CA TRP A 840 6.13 18.46 8.18
C TRP A 840 5.57 18.68 6.77
N GLY A 841 4.54 19.52 6.63
CA GLY A 841 3.77 19.60 5.39
C GLY A 841 4.47 20.34 4.25
N ASN A 842 5.60 21.00 4.47
CA ASN A 842 6.30 21.79 3.45
C ASN A 842 7.48 21.03 2.80
N LEU A 843 7.60 19.72 3.03
CA LEU A 843 8.74 18.93 2.55
C LEU A 843 8.94 19.04 1.03
N SER A 844 7.87 18.99 0.23
CA SER A 844 7.95 19.15 -1.23
C SER A 844 8.57 20.49 -1.63
N GLU A 845 8.22 21.57 -0.94
CA GLU A 845 8.71 22.91 -1.24
C GLU A 845 10.15 23.13 -0.75
N LYS A 846 10.50 22.61 0.43
CA LYS A 846 11.90 22.62 0.89
C LYS A 846 12.80 21.84 -0.06
N LEU A 847 12.31 20.71 -0.59
CA LEU A 847 13.03 19.96 -1.62
C LEU A 847 13.15 20.78 -2.90
N ARG A 848 12.10 21.47 -3.35
CA ARG A 848 12.18 22.34 -4.53
C ARG A 848 13.24 23.42 -4.37
N MET A 849 13.23 24.14 -3.24
CA MET A 849 14.24 25.16 -2.92
C MET A 849 15.65 24.57 -2.86
N ALA A 850 15.81 23.38 -2.28
CA ALA A 850 17.08 22.66 -2.20
C ALA A 850 17.68 22.24 -3.56
N HIS A 851 16.86 22.14 -4.62
CA HIS A 851 17.33 21.76 -5.97
C HIS A 851 17.62 22.96 -6.88
N LEU A 852 17.44 24.19 -6.38
CA LEU A 852 17.87 25.38 -7.11
C LEU A 852 19.39 25.41 -7.18
N ASP A 853 19.92 25.99 -8.26
CA ASP A 853 21.34 26.28 -8.36
C ASP A 853 21.56 27.73 -7.90
N CYS A 854 22.16 27.88 -6.72
CA CYS A 854 22.39 29.17 -6.07
C CYS A 854 23.87 29.42 -5.77
N GLU A 855 24.81 28.69 -6.38
CA GLU A 855 26.23 28.72 -5.98
C GLU A 855 26.85 30.13 -5.94
N ASP A 856 26.43 31.01 -6.85
CA ASP A 856 26.84 32.43 -6.93
C ASP A 856 25.79 33.44 -6.42
N GLU A 857 24.67 32.96 -5.90
CA GLU A 857 23.53 33.79 -5.48
C GLU A 857 23.62 34.19 -4.00
N VAL A 858 23.35 35.47 -3.72
CA VAL A 858 23.02 35.95 -2.38
C VAL A 858 21.51 35.86 -2.19
N VAL A 859 21.08 35.16 -1.14
CA VAL A 859 19.66 34.98 -0.82
C VAL A 859 19.30 35.75 0.44
N VAL A 860 18.11 36.34 0.49
CA VAL A 860 17.53 36.91 1.70
C VAL A 860 16.27 36.11 2.06
N ASP A 861 16.22 35.51 3.24
CA ASP A 861 15.01 34.90 3.79
C ASP A 861 14.41 35.85 4.82
N LEU A 862 13.22 36.40 4.52
CA LEU A 862 12.57 37.40 5.40
C LEU A 862 11.87 36.77 6.60
N PHE A 863 11.69 35.45 6.62
CA PHE A 863 10.97 34.71 7.66
C PHE A 863 11.69 33.38 7.96
N ALA A 864 12.95 33.48 8.40
CA ALA A 864 13.85 32.33 8.45
C ALA A 864 13.39 31.21 9.39
N GLY A 865 12.68 31.53 10.47
CA GLY A 865 12.31 30.58 11.51
C GLY A 865 13.54 29.88 12.08
N ILE A 866 13.44 28.57 12.24
CA ILE A 866 14.58 27.72 12.65
C ILE A 866 15.55 27.40 11.49
N GLY A 867 15.36 28.03 10.33
CA GLY A 867 16.11 27.77 9.09
C GLY A 867 15.36 26.94 8.06
N TYR A 868 14.04 27.11 7.94
CA TYR A 868 13.18 26.29 7.07
C TYR A 868 13.60 26.29 5.61
N PHE A 869 13.93 27.46 5.07
CA PHE A 869 14.42 27.63 3.70
C PHE A 869 15.89 28.04 3.66
N VAL A 870 16.38 28.76 4.67
CA VAL A 870 17.82 29.07 4.87
C VAL A 870 18.71 27.83 4.72
N LEU A 871 18.41 26.74 5.43
CA LEU A 871 19.27 25.54 5.41
C LEU A 871 19.19 24.81 4.07
N PRO A 872 18.00 24.59 3.44
CA PRO A 872 17.92 24.14 2.06
C PRO A 872 18.77 24.96 1.08
N PHE A 873 18.72 26.29 1.16
CA PHE A 873 19.53 27.15 0.30
C PHE A 873 21.04 26.96 0.53
N LEU A 874 21.48 26.89 1.78
CA LEU A 874 22.91 26.78 2.11
C LEU A 874 23.50 25.39 1.86
N VAL A 875 22.79 24.33 2.28
CA VAL A 875 23.32 22.96 2.32
C VAL A 875 23.16 22.27 0.96
N ARG A 876 22.04 22.51 0.27
CA ARG A 876 21.69 21.77 -0.96
C ARG A 876 21.78 22.64 -2.21
N ALA A 877 21.17 23.83 -2.20
CA ALA A 877 21.25 24.77 -3.33
C ALA A 877 22.61 25.50 -3.42
N ARG A 878 23.45 25.33 -2.39
CA ARG A 878 24.81 25.89 -2.28
C ARG A 878 24.89 27.41 -2.37
N ALA A 879 23.85 28.12 -1.91
CA ALA A 879 23.83 29.58 -1.86
C ALA A 879 25.15 30.17 -1.35
N LYS A 880 25.68 31.17 -2.06
CA LYS A 880 26.94 31.84 -1.69
C LYS A 880 26.87 32.43 -0.28
N LEU A 881 25.77 33.11 0.00
CA LEU A 881 25.48 33.76 1.26
C LEU A 881 23.96 33.84 1.46
N VAL A 882 23.49 33.59 2.69
CA VAL A 882 22.09 33.81 3.06
C VAL A 882 22.00 34.83 4.19
N TYR A 883 21.19 35.87 4.02
CA TYR A 883 20.75 36.73 5.12
C TYR A 883 19.42 36.19 5.64
N ALA A 884 19.38 35.84 6.92
CA ALA A 884 18.24 35.20 7.56
C ALA A 884 17.62 36.16 8.59
N CYS A 885 16.47 36.75 8.26
CA CYS A 885 15.73 37.63 9.16
C CYS A 885 14.80 36.79 10.05
N GLU A 886 14.93 36.92 11.36
CA GLU A 886 14.06 36.26 12.34
C GLU A 886 13.94 37.08 13.61
N TRP A 887 12.72 37.23 14.12
CA TRP A 887 12.42 38.06 15.30
C TRP A 887 12.04 37.24 16.54
N ASN A 888 11.71 35.96 16.40
CA ASN A 888 11.43 35.06 17.51
C ASN A 888 12.76 34.62 18.11
N PRO A 889 13.10 35.02 19.36
CA PRO A 889 14.39 34.72 19.95
C PRO A 889 14.66 33.21 20.09
N HIS A 890 13.63 32.38 20.27
CA HIS A 890 13.78 30.93 20.32
C HIS A 890 14.08 30.33 18.95
N ALA A 891 13.47 30.88 17.89
CA ALA A 891 13.75 30.45 16.53
C ALA A 891 15.15 30.89 16.08
N VAL A 892 15.60 32.08 16.49
CA VAL A 892 16.98 32.56 16.29
C VAL A 892 17.98 31.61 16.96
N GLU A 893 17.75 31.24 18.23
CA GLU A 893 18.61 30.31 18.96
C GLU A 893 18.72 28.96 18.24
N ALA A 894 17.58 28.42 17.78
CA ALA A 894 17.52 27.20 16.99
C ALA A 894 18.23 27.34 15.64
N LEU A 895 18.00 28.44 14.91
CA LEU A 895 18.65 28.71 13.63
C LEU A 895 20.17 28.73 13.76
N LYS A 896 20.71 29.44 14.76
CA LYS A 896 22.16 29.48 15.00
C LYS A 896 22.74 28.08 15.24
N ARG A 897 22.10 27.28 16.10
CA ARG A 897 22.48 25.87 16.33
C ARG A 897 22.42 25.03 15.05
N ASN A 898 21.42 25.27 14.21
CA ASN A 898 21.26 24.52 12.96
C ASN A 898 22.31 24.88 11.93
N LEU A 899 22.69 26.16 11.84
CA LEU A 899 23.78 26.59 10.97
C LEU A 899 25.11 25.93 11.38
N GLU A 900 25.36 25.76 12.68
CA GLU A 900 26.54 25.07 13.20
C GLU A 900 26.46 23.56 12.93
N ALA A 901 25.35 22.93 13.28
CA ALA A 901 25.13 21.48 13.12
C ALA A 901 25.24 21.01 11.67
N ASN A 902 24.96 21.89 10.71
CA ASN A 902 25.09 21.61 9.27
C ASN A 902 26.37 22.16 8.64
N SER A 903 27.27 22.75 9.43
CA SER A 903 28.56 23.29 8.96
C SER A 903 28.42 24.36 7.85
N VAL A 904 27.48 25.30 8.04
CA VAL A 904 27.21 26.40 7.07
C VAL A 904 27.10 27.78 7.73
N SER A 905 27.58 27.91 8.96
CA SER A 905 27.49 29.18 9.73
C SER A 905 28.28 30.33 9.10
N ASP A 906 29.39 30.02 8.43
CA ASP A 906 30.24 30.97 7.73
C ASP A 906 29.56 31.63 6.51
N ARG A 907 28.51 31.00 5.98
CA ARG A 907 27.74 31.47 4.82
C ARG A 907 26.35 32.02 5.18
N CYS A 908 26.07 32.25 6.46
CA CYS A 908 24.79 32.81 6.88
C CYS A 908 24.96 34.00 7.82
N VAL A 909 24.25 35.10 7.55
CA VAL A 909 24.14 36.26 8.44
C VAL A 909 22.75 36.25 9.07
N VAL A 910 22.67 35.99 10.36
CA VAL A 910 21.40 36.02 11.12
C VAL A 910 21.12 37.46 11.54
N LEU A 911 19.97 37.98 11.12
CA LEU A 911 19.51 39.34 11.41
C LEU A 911 18.32 39.27 12.36
N GLU A 912 18.59 39.57 13.64
CA GLU A 912 17.61 39.46 14.71
C GLU A 912 16.70 40.68 14.74
N GLY A 913 15.39 40.47 14.52
CA GLY A 913 14.38 41.53 14.60
C GLY A 913 13.41 41.53 13.43
N ASP A 914 12.52 42.53 13.43
CA ASP A 914 11.52 42.70 12.37
C ASP A 914 12.20 42.90 11.01
N ASN A 915 11.89 42.03 10.04
CA ASN A 915 12.50 42.04 8.73
C ASN A 915 12.38 43.41 8.02
N ARG A 916 11.32 44.17 8.28
CA ARG A 916 11.07 45.49 7.68
C ARG A 916 12.09 46.54 8.11
N ILE A 917 12.77 46.29 9.21
CA ILE A 917 13.80 47.16 9.78
C ILE A 917 15.19 46.59 9.51
N VAL A 918 15.38 45.28 9.71
CA VAL A 918 16.71 44.66 9.73
C VAL A 918 17.18 44.12 8.37
N ALA A 919 16.26 43.86 7.42
CA ALA A 919 16.64 43.26 6.15
C ALA A 919 17.60 44.16 5.35
N PRO A 920 18.62 43.57 4.69
CA PRO A 920 19.57 44.32 3.89
C PRO A 920 18.90 44.82 2.60
N ARG A 921 19.43 45.92 2.04
CA ARG A 921 18.92 46.53 0.80
C ARG A 921 19.91 46.36 -0.34
N GLY A 922 19.43 46.05 -1.54
CA GLY A 922 20.26 46.03 -2.75
C GLY A 922 21.24 44.86 -2.87
N VAL A 923 21.10 43.79 -2.07
CA VAL A 923 22.10 42.71 -1.98
C VAL A 923 21.68 41.42 -2.66
N ALA A 924 20.38 41.14 -2.72
CA ALA A 924 19.84 39.82 -2.98
C ALA A 924 19.67 39.56 -4.49
N ASN A 925 20.12 38.39 -4.93
CA ASN A 925 19.69 37.80 -6.19
C ASN A 925 18.29 37.18 -6.05
N ARG A 926 17.97 36.72 -4.83
CA ARG A 926 16.74 35.99 -4.53
C ARG A 926 16.22 36.34 -3.14
N VAL A 927 14.93 36.51 -3.00
CA VAL A 927 14.26 36.73 -1.71
C VAL A 927 13.19 35.68 -1.49
N CYS A 928 13.23 35.03 -0.33
CA CYS A 928 12.21 34.07 0.09
C CYS A 928 11.24 34.72 1.08
N LEU A 929 9.94 34.61 0.80
CA LEU A 929 8.86 35.12 1.65
C LEU A 929 8.01 33.95 2.16
N GLY A 930 8.60 33.13 3.04
CA GLY A 930 8.03 31.88 3.56
C GLY A 930 6.89 32.01 4.59
N LEU A 931 6.12 33.11 4.60
CA LEU A 931 5.06 33.35 5.59
C LEU A 931 3.67 32.98 5.05
N LEU A 932 2.87 32.30 5.88
CA LEU A 932 1.44 32.04 5.65
C LEU A 932 0.61 32.77 6.72
N PRO A 933 -0.66 33.13 6.49
CA PRO A 933 -1.41 32.97 5.26
C PRO A 933 -0.98 33.95 4.14
N SER A 934 -0.29 35.04 4.45
CA SER A 934 0.23 36.02 3.49
C SER A 934 1.52 36.66 4.02
N SER A 935 2.33 37.20 3.10
CA SER A 935 3.57 37.94 3.34
C SER A 935 3.52 39.39 2.85
N GLU A 936 2.33 39.89 2.53
CA GLU A 936 2.06 41.18 1.87
C GLU A 936 2.71 42.38 2.57
N ASP A 937 2.68 42.41 3.91
CA ASP A 937 3.30 43.47 4.72
C ASP A 937 4.83 43.59 4.55
N SER A 938 5.48 42.60 3.92
CA SER A 938 6.93 42.58 3.69
C SER A 938 7.30 42.64 2.21
N TRP A 939 6.35 42.83 1.29
CA TRP A 939 6.63 42.92 -0.15
C TRP A 939 7.53 44.10 -0.52
N VAL A 940 7.30 45.27 0.10
CA VAL A 940 8.17 46.44 -0.07
C VAL A 940 9.60 46.14 0.39
N THR A 941 9.75 45.48 1.53
CA THR A 941 11.05 45.03 2.05
C THR A 941 11.73 44.07 1.08
N ALA A 942 10.98 43.12 0.51
CA ALA A 942 11.51 42.15 -0.44
C ALA A 942 12.02 42.80 -1.73
N VAL A 943 11.27 43.77 -2.28
CA VAL A 943 11.69 44.55 -3.44
C VAL A 943 12.97 45.34 -3.12
N ARG A 944 13.03 46.02 -1.97
CA ARG A 944 14.23 46.75 -1.52
C ARG A 944 15.46 45.87 -1.31
N ALA A 945 15.26 44.59 -0.97
CA ALA A 945 16.33 43.65 -0.73
C ALA A 945 17.00 43.19 -2.04
N LEU A 946 16.27 43.15 -3.15
CA LEU A 946 16.79 42.80 -4.47
C LEU A 946 17.85 43.80 -4.96
N ARG A 947 18.80 43.32 -5.75
CA ARG A 947 19.79 44.16 -6.45
C ARG A 947 19.12 45.10 -7.45
N SER A 948 19.81 46.17 -7.84
CA SER A 948 19.29 47.17 -8.79
C SER A 948 18.88 46.59 -10.14
N ASN A 949 19.51 45.50 -10.58
CA ASN A 949 19.19 44.81 -11.83
C ASN A 949 18.03 43.80 -11.71
N GLY A 950 17.41 43.70 -10.53
CA GLY A 950 16.31 42.77 -10.22
C GLY A 950 16.77 41.43 -9.64
N GLY A 951 15.92 40.42 -9.73
CA GLY A 951 16.14 39.08 -9.17
C GLY A 951 14.87 38.26 -9.08
N MET A 952 14.82 37.30 -8.15
CA MET A 952 13.69 36.38 -7.96
C MET A 952 13.05 36.54 -6.58
N LEU A 953 11.72 36.60 -6.51
CA LEU A 953 10.96 36.54 -5.26
C LEU A 953 10.19 35.22 -5.21
N HIS A 954 10.20 34.55 -4.06
CA HIS A 954 9.35 33.38 -3.78
C HIS A 954 8.26 33.78 -2.80
N VAL A 955 7.06 34.09 -3.30
CA VAL A 955 5.95 34.63 -2.51
C VAL A 955 4.99 33.52 -2.11
N HIS A 956 4.92 33.21 -0.80
CA HIS A 956 4.01 32.17 -0.28
C HIS A 956 2.64 32.77 0.08
N GLY A 957 1.56 32.01 -0.13
CA GLY A 957 0.21 32.41 0.24
C GLY A 957 -0.77 31.24 0.42
N ASN A 958 -1.78 31.44 1.29
CA ASN A 958 -2.95 30.57 1.39
C ASN A 958 -4.09 31.17 0.57
N VAL A 959 -4.52 30.45 -0.47
CA VAL A 959 -5.43 30.96 -1.51
C VAL A 959 -6.60 30.01 -1.66
N LYS A 960 -7.82 30.53 -1.85
CA LYS A 960 -8.95 29.65 -2.18
C LYS A 960 -8.74 29.04 -3.57
N ASP A 961 -9.14 27.78 -3.77
CA ASP A 961 -8.97 27.10 -5.06
C ASP A 961 -9.70 27.79 -6.23
N SER A 962 -10.78 28.52 -5.95
CA SER A 962 -11.48 29.38 -6.92
C SER A 962 -10.79 30.73 -7.22
N GLU A 963 -9.84 31.14 -6.38
CA GLU A 963 -9.20 32.48 -6.39
C GLU A 963 -7.73 32.41 -6.83
N GLU A 964 -7.23 31.27 -7.32
CA GLU A 964 -5.81 31.12 -7.71
C GLU A 964 -5.39 32.15 -8.78
N GLY A 965 -6.25 32.36 -9.79
CA GLY A 965 -5.99 33.30 -10.88
C GLY A 965 -5.92 34.75 -10.40
N SER A 966 -6.92 35.19 -9.63
CA SER A 966 -6.99 36.56 -9.11
C SER A 966 -5.88 36.86 -8.11
N TRP A 967 -5.49 35.89 -7.27
CA TRP A 967 -4.36 36.05 -6.36
C TRP A 967 -3.04 36.20 -7.11
N THR A 968 -2.83 35.41 -8.16
CA THR A 968 -1.63 35.47 -9.00
C THR A 968 -1.51 36.83 -9.69
N GLU A 969 -2.61 37.36 -10.21
CA GLU A 969 -2.67 38.70 -10.80
C GLU A 969 -2.41 39.81 -9.77
N HIS A 970 -2.97 39.67 -8.56
CA HIS A 970 -2.74 40.61 -7.45
C HIS A 970 -1.25 40.69 -7.06
N VAL A 971 -0.59 39.54 -6.92
CA VAL A 971 0.86 39.48 -6.64
C VAL A 971 1.65 40.17 -7.74
N LEU A 972 1.40 39.85 -9.01
CA LEU A 972 2.11 40.43 -10.15
C LEU A 972 1.97 41.96 -10.17
N LYS A 973 0.74 42.45 -10.08
CA LYS A 973 0.42 43.89 -10.14
C LYS A 973 1.04 44.64 -8.97
N SER A 974 0.91 44.10 -7.75
CA SER A 974 1.42 44.76 -6.55
C SER A 974 2.94 44.86 -6.54
N ILE A 975 3.65 43.78 -6.91
CA ILE A 975 5.12 43.82 -6.99
C ILE A 975 5.58 44.81 -8.08
N ASN A 976 4.88 44.88 -9.21
CA ASN A 976 5.19 45.86 -10.26
C ASN A 976 5.01 47.31 -9.78
N GLU A 977 3.88 47.61 -9.14
CA GLU A 977 3.60 48.94 -8.55
C GLU A 977 4.63 49.32 -7.48
N ILE A 978 4.96 48.38 -6.58
CA ILE A 978 5.97 48.58 -5.54
C ILE A 978 7.33 48.85 -6.17
N SER A 979 7.77 48.05 -7.15
CA SER A 979 9.06 48.25 -7.82
C SER A 979 9.17 49.62 -8.48
N THR A 980 8.09 50.09 -9.11
CA THR A 980 8.01 51.42 -9.71
C THR A 980 8.09 52.52 -8.65
N SER A 981 7.38 52.35 -7.52
CA SER A 981 7.39 53.32 -6.42
C SER A 981 8.74 53.44 -5.71
N GLU A 982 9.52 52.35 -5.68
CA GLU A 982 10.88 52.30 -5.15
C GLU A 982 11.92 52.81 -6.17
N GLY A 983 11.48 53.28 -7.34
CA GLY A 983 12.33 53.89 -8.36
C GLY A 983 13.01 52.90 -9.30
N HIS A 984 12.57 51.64 -9.34
CA HIS A 984 13.08 50.64 -10.26
C HIS A 984 12.27 50.60 -11.56
N ASN A 985 12.98 50.42 -12.69
CA ASN A 985 12.38 50.19 -13.99
C ASN A 985 12.53 48.71 -14.37
N TRP A 986 11.69 47.86 -13.77
CA TRP A 986 11.76 46.41 -13.95
C TRP A 986 10.57 45.88 -14.74
N GLU A 987 10.84 44.89 -15.58
CA GLU A 987 9.83 43.95 -16.07
C GLU A 987 9.59 42.91 -14.98
N VAL A 988 8.36 42.87 -14.45
CA VAL A 988 7.93 41.90 -13.43
C VAL A 988 7.07 40.83 -14.10
N THR A 989 7.43 39.56 -13.91
CA THR A 989 6.71 38.40 -14.46
C THR A 989 6.62 37.27 -13.44
N ILE A 990 5.60 36.41 -13.54
CA ILE A 990 5.52 35.18 -12.74
C ILE A 990 6.05 34.04 -13.61
N GLU A 991 7.22 33.50 -13.27
CA GLU A 991 7.86 32.40 -14.01
C GLU A 991 7.22 31.05 -13.69
N HIS A 992 6.74 30.89 -12.44
CA HIS A 992 6.14 29.64 -11.99
C HIS A 992 5.15 29.87 -10.84
N LEU A 993 4.10 29.06 -10.82
CA LEU A 993 3.12 29.01 -9.72
C LEU A 993 3.10 27.58 -9.16
N GLU A 994 3.73 27.39 -8.00
CA GLU A 994 3.82 26.09 -7.34
C GLU A 994 2.61 25.86 -6.42
N ARG A 995 2.00 24.68 -6.55
CA ARG A 995 0.88 24.22 -5.72
C ARG A 995 1.41 23.27 -4.66
N VAL A 996 1.82 23.81 -3.51
CA VAL A 996 2.56 23.06 -2.49
C VAL A 996 1.70 21.96 -1.85
N LYS A 997 0.53 22.33 -1.32
CA LYS A 997 -0.42 21.41 -0.65
C LYS A 997 -1.80 22.03 -0.46
N TRP A 998 -2.77 21.18 -0.14
CA TRP A 998 -4.02 21.65 0.48
C TRP A 998 -3.74 22.06 1.93
N TYR A 999 -4.06 23.31 2.28
CA TYR A 999 -3.91 23.85 3.62
C TYR A 999 -5.17 23.58 4.46
N ALA A 1000 -6.35 23.77 3.88
CA ALA A 1000 -7.66 23.47 4.45
C ALA A 1000 -8.65 23.13 3.32
N PRO A 1001 -9.89 22.67 3.61
CA PRO A 1001 -10.91 22.51 2.57
C PRO A 1001 -11.04 23.80 1.74
N HIS A 1002 -10.90 23.67 0.42
CA HIS A 1002 -10.91 24.78 -0.54
C HIS A 1002 -9.79 25.82 -0.39
N ILE A 1003 -8.82 25.64 0.51
CA ILE A 1003 -7.67 26.55 0.68
C ILE A 1003 -6.39 25.80 0.31
N ARG A 1004 -5.63 26.32 -0.64
CA ARG A 1004 -4.36 25.79 -1.13
C ARG A 1004 -3.20 26.70 -0.71
N HIS A 1005 -2.09 26.11 -0.31
CA HIS A 1005 -0.81 26.82 -0.17
C HIS A 1005 -0.16 26.91 -1.55
N LEU A 1006 0.00 28.14 -2.06
CA LEU A 1006 0.67 28.48 -3.31
C LEU A 1006 2.00 29.18 -3.05
N VAL A 1007 2.92 29.05 -4.02
CA VAL A 1007 4.13 29.87 -4.11
C VAL A 1007 4.23 30.45 -5.51
N ALA A 1008 4.26 31.78 -5.61
CA ALA A 1008 4.53 32.48 -6.86
C ALA A 1008 6.02 32.82 -6.95
N ASP A 1009 6.68 32.31 -7.98
CA ASP A 1009 8.07 32.64 -8.33
C ASP A 1009 8.05 33.87 -9.25
N VAL A 1010 8.26 35.05 -8.66
CA VAL A 1010 8.18 36.36 -9.35
C VAL A 1010 9.57 36.81 -9.77
N ARG A 1011 9.79 36.90 -11.09
CA ARG A 1011 11.01 37.42 -11.68
C ARG A 1011 10.89 38.92 -11.91
N CYS A 1012 11.86 39.68 -11.41
CA CYS A 1012 12.05 41.09 -11.72
C CYS A 1012 13.33 41.25 -12.54
N ARG A 1013 13.26 41.90 -13.72
CA ARG A 1013 14.42 42.15 -14.59
C ARG A 1013 14.50 43.61 -14.97
N GLU A 1014 15.69 44.20 -14.90
CA GLU A 1014 15.90 45.56 -15.39
C GLU A 1014 15.65 45.68 -16.90
N ILE A 1015 14.83 46.67 -17.28
CA ILE A 1015 14.61 47.02 -18.67
C ILE A 1015 15.76 47.92 -19.09
N LEU A 1016 16.72 47.36 -19.83
CA LEU A 1016 17.80 48.13 -20.47
C LEU A 1016 17.17 49.11 -21.48
N LYS A 1017 17.47 50.39 -21.33
CA LYS A 1017 17.06 51.44 -22.27
C LYS A 1017 17.83 51.36 -23.58
#